data_AF-A0AAV0T0H9-F1
#
_entry.id   AF-A0AAV0T0H9-F1
#
_cell.length_a   1.000
_cell.length_b   1.000
_cell.length_c   1.000
_cell.angle_alpha   90.00
_cell.angle_beta   90.00
_cell.angle_gamma   90.00
#
_symmetry.space_group_name_H-M   'P 1'
#
loop_
_entity.id
_entity.type
_entity.pdbx_description
1 polymer ?
#
loop_
_entity_poly.entity_id
_entity_poly.type
_entity_poly.pdbx_seq_one_letter_code
_entity_poly.pdbx_strand_id
1 'polypeptide(L)'
;MRTTAVTRRHVLVSLVVVAAMQLVYGPVAVAMEFGARRAVRRAAERRGEERDAVGWRFLMPIMDDNYLSGTGTYDYRLIDGQMDRRQREEHHDHSNFSNTMIVGVCIGAGLLLVTACLTRKACVEWCMSSTRRTRHRAFIERSNDGWRCEACYHTNESLQTSCVFCGSTVKAIKVTSSQRQSNSTSAPVATSQSEASARSVSGYLPMTSPRSAWAQGPEALLSRDATDRQLVARERHQWKRCVGKHYVRWVYIPFESLRKNETLHSTIVRTRDVEVWQKRHPQQARKPSGTPLSFDSFADSSGPQVSCLSPRAAFVRDESQTKSSAVHWCFAENVSMSSRPYSRSMMRVATLTFAEKAQWFYGYSLKLSHSLVDGFHTIRVERDKVLKESVDLFLAAPRATLHRRFRVDFVNEVGVDGGGILREWLHLVCSELFRGDSGLFALTSSAAHQGYWINRTATEKTAEQLQTYVFVGKLLGKILLEGLLLNVRLSIPLLKHILGVPVKLSDLYLLDETVHSSMMWILENDDTAALSLNFTIQGTELIPNGTDVSLHDGNKQLYVAKVVQYYLFDSVRVEMSKIMEGLRSVISDTMLHVFDFKELDLLLSGLPQIDVNDWRRHTETRFYEHSSHEFSLIDWFWEILESFTQDQRGRLLQYVTGSSGVPVEGFRGLTGMDGEIRLFTIQLGNDVSTMYTVLPHASTCLNRLDLPLYPSKADLEQSLSMVIEMDITGFSSR
;
A
#
# COMPACT_ATOMS: atom_id res chain seq x y z
N MET A 1 13.44 26.58 -15.36
CA MET A 1 13.89 27.99 -15.29
C MET A 1 12.99 29.00 -16.02
N ARG A 2 12.16 28.63 -17.02
CA ARG A 2 11.22 29.60 -17.66
C ARG A 2 9.88 29.80 -16.91
N THR A 3 9.49 28.87 -16.03
CA THR A 3 8.25 28.95 -15.23
C THR A 3 8.34 29.85 -13.98
N THR A 4 9.56 30.13 -13.50
CA THR A 4 9.83 31.01 -12.35
C THR A 4 9.77 32.50 -12.69
N ALA A 5 9.94 32.87 -13.96
CA ALA A 5 9.88 34.26 -14.41
C ALA A 5 8.43 34.76 -14.62
N VAL A 6 7.54 33.88 -15.10
CA VAL A 6 6.13 34.20 -15.34
C VAL A 6 5.38 34.38 -14.02
N THR A 7 5.67 33.55 -13.01
CA THR A 7 5.05 33.61 -11.67
C THR A 7 5.56 34.79 -10.84
N ARG A 8 6.86 35.15 -10.92
CA ARG A 8 7.35 36.41 -10.31
C ARG A 8 6.66 37.64 -10.89
N ARG A 9 6.38 37.66 -12.21
CA ARG A 9 5.61 38.74 -12.83
C ARG A 9 4.17 38.81 -12.31
N HIS A 10 3.49 37.68 -12.11
CA HIS A 10 2.14 37.68 -11.56
C HIS A 10 2.07 38.17 -10.10
N VAL A 11 3.03 37.78 -9.25
CA VAL A 11 3.11 38.28 -7.86
C VAL A 11 3.42 39.79 -7.82
N LEU A 12 4.30 40.27 -8.69
CA LEU A 12 4.61 41.70 -8.80
C LEU A 12 3.40 42.50 -9.30
N VAL A 13 2.66 41.98 -10.29
CA VAL A 13 1.43 42.61 -10.79
C VAL A 13 0.35 42.64 -9.71
N SER A 14 0.18 41.57 -8.92
CA SER A 14 -0.77 41.56 -7.80
C SER A 14 -0.39 42.56 -6.70
N LEU A 15 0.90 42.71 -6.36
CA LEU A 15 1.35 43.70 -5.39
C LEU A 15 1.17 45.14 -5.88
N VAL A 16 1.41 45.40 -7.17
CA VAL A 16 1.18 46.72 -7.79
C VAL A 16 -0.32 47.05 -7.85
N VAL A 17 -1.19 46.08 -8.12
CA VAL A 17 -2.65 46.28 -8.11
C VAL A 17 -3.16 46.56 -6.68
N VAL A 18 -2.64 45.86 -5.68
CA VAL A 18 -2.98 46.12 -4.26
C VAL A 18 -2.50 47.51 -3.81
N ALA A 19 -1.27 47.90 -4.18
CA ALA A 19 -0.75 49.23 -3.87
C ALA A 19 -1.52 50.35 -4.59
N ALA A 20 -1.90 50.14 -5.86
CA ALA A 20 -2.72 51.08 -6.62
C ALA A 20 -4.13 51.22 -6.04
N MET A 21 -4.74 50.13 -5.56
CA MET A 21 -6.02 50.18 -4.86
C MET A 21 -5.94 50.90 -3.51
N GLN A 22 -4.85 50.75 -2.75
CA GLN A 22 -4.66 51.52 -1.51
C GLN A 22 -4.48 53.02 -1.75
N LEU A 23 -3.84 53.42 -2.85
CA LEU A 23 -3.69 54.82 -3.24
C LEU A 23 -5.01 55.45 -3.73
N VAL A 24 -5.87 54.69 -4.40
CA VAL A 24 -7.15 55.19 -4.94
C VAL A 24 -8.24 55.25 -3.87
N TYR A 25 -8.29 54.30 -2.93
CA TYR A 25 -9.37 54.22 -1.92
C TYR A 25 -8.98 54.71 -0.51
N GLY A 26 -7.69 54.95 -0.24
CA GLY A 26 -7.19 55.51 1.02
C GLY A 26 -7.81 56.87 1.42
N PRO A 27 -8.03 57.83 0.50
CA PRO A 27 -8.62 59.13 0.84
C PRO A 27 -10.10 59.05 1.26
N VAL A 28 -10.84 58.03 0.78
CA VAL A 28 -12.28 57.86 1.07
C VAL A 28 -12.51 57.28 2.47
N ALA A 29 -11.61 56.39 2.93
CA ALA A 29 -11.67 55.80 4.27
C ALA A 29 -11.41 56.85 5.38
N VAL A 30 -10.47 57.78 5.16
CA VAL A 30 -10.14 58.85 6.12
C VAL A 30 -11.28 59.88 6.23
N ALA A 31 -11.99 60.16 5.13
CA ALA A 31 -13.14 61.06 5.12
C ALA A 31 -14.35 60.49 5.88
N MET A 32 -14.59 59.16 5.78
CA MET A 32 -15.65 58.47 6.53
C MET A 32 -15.36 58.43 8.04
N GLU A 33 -14.09 58.26 8.44
CA GLU A 33 -13.70 58.24 9.85
C GLU A 33 -13.88 59.60 10.54
N PHE A 34 -13.61 60.71 9.83
CA PHE A 34 -13.87 62.06 10.32
C PHE A 34 -15.37 62.39 10.41
N GLY A 35 -16.19 61.88 9.48
CA GLY A 35 -17.65 62.01 9.50
C GLY A 35 -18.29 61.24 10.66
N ALA A 36 -17.86 60.00 10.89
CA ALA A 36 -18.33 59.16 11.99
C ALA A 36 -17.97 59.74 13.36
N ARG A 37 -16.75 60.27 13.53
CA ARG A 37 -16.32 60.95 14.78
C ARG A 37 -17.15 62.21 15.07
N ARG A 38 -17.58 62.97 14.06
CA ARG A 38 -18.50 64.13 14.24
C ARG A 38 -19.92 63.72 14.61
N ALA A 39 -20.43 62.61 14.06
CA ALA A 39 -21.75 62.09 14.37
C ALA A 39 -21.82 61.50 15.81
N VAL A 40 -20.78 60.77 16.22
CA VAL A 40 -20.66 60.21 17.57
C VAL A 40 -20.52 61.32 18.63
N ARG A 41 -19.80 62.42 18.34
CA ARG A 41 -19.69 63.56 19.27
C ARG A 41 -21.02 64.28 19.50
N ARG A 42 -21.86 64.41 18.46
CA ARG A 42 -23.22 64.98 18.56
C ARG A 42 -24.23 64.05 19.22
N ALA A 43 -24.01 62.74 19.15
CA ALA A 43 -24.84 61.74 19.84
C ALA A 43 -24.48 61.63 21.34
N ALA A 44 -23.20 61.83 21.69
CA ALA A 44 -22.71 61.82 23.06
C ALA A 44 -23.14 63.05 23.88
N GLU A 45 -23.42 64.20 23.24
CA GLU A 45 -23.95 65.40 23.92
C GLU A 45 -25.47 65.32 24.25
N ARG A 46 -26.19 64.28 23.80
CA ARG A 46 -27.65 64.13 24.00
C ARG A 46 -28.09 63.02 24.96
N ARG A 47 -27.17 62.26 25.57
CA ARG A 47 -27.52 61.22 26.54
C ARG A 47 -26.55 61.24 27.72
N GLY A 48 -26.87 62.06 28.72
CA GLY A 48 -26.42 61.82 30.09
C GLY A 48 -27.34 60.81 30.76
N GLU A 49 -26.79 60.06 31.71
CA GLU A 49 -27.43 59.13 32.66
C GLU A 49 -27.87 57.77 32.08
N GLU A 50 -27.02 56.75 32.22
CA GLU A 50 -27.11 55.72 33.29
C GLU A 50 -25.93 54.74 33.17
N ARG A 51 -25.37 54.36 34.32
CA ARG A 51 -24.30 53.35 34.47
C ARG A 51 -24.95 51.98 34.67
N ASP A 52 -24.38 50.91 34.09
CA ASP A 52 -23.68 49.86 34.84
C ASP A 52 -23.37 48.58 34.03
N ALA A 53 -22.18 48.04 34.34
CA ALA A 53 -21.82 46.62 34.45
C ALA A 53 -21.47 45.74 33.21
N VAL A 54 -20.21 45.29 33.22
CA VAL A 54 -19.63 44.00 32.69
C VAL A 54 -19.61 43.83 31.16
N GLY A 55 -18.55 43.38 30.49
CA GLY A 55 -17.24 42.83 30.83
C GLY A 55 -16.67 42.22 29.54
N TRP A 56 -15.36 42.33 29.34
CA TRP A 56 -14.66 41.96 28.11
C TRP A 56 -14.57 40.44 27.95
N ARG A 57 -15.11 39.87 26.85
CA ARG A 57 -14.69 38.57 26.32
C ARG A 57 -14.65 38.58 24.79
N PHE A 58 -13.50 38.16 24.27
CA PHE A 58 -13.18 37.99 22.86
C PHE A 58 -14.10 36.96 22.19
N LEU A 59 -14.63 37.35 21.03
CA LEU A 59 -15.39 36.51 20.11
C LEU A 59 -14.44 35.70 19.21
N MET A 60 -14.48 34.37 19.32
CA MET A 60 -14.38 33.48 18.17
C MET A 60 -15.78 32.94 17.89
N PRO A 61 -16.28 32.91 16.63
CA PRO A 61 -17.59 32.37 16.35
C PRO A 61 -17.56 30.84 16.32
N ILE A 62 -18.33 30.26 17.24
CA ILE A 62 -18.95 28.94 17.11
C ILE A 62 -19.98 29.07 15.97
N MET A 63 -19.88 28.23 14.95
CA MET A 63 -20.98 28.01 14.00
C MET A 63 -21.58 26.64 14.32
N ASP A 64 -22.72 26.66 15.00
CA ASP A 64 -23.64 25.54 15.05
C ASP A 64 -24.58 25.64 13.84
N ASP A 65 -24.54 24.62 12.99
CA ASP A 65 -25.57 24.34 12.00
C ASP A 65 -26.71 23.59 12.71
N ASN A 66 -27.90 24.19 12.73
CA ASN A 66 -29.14 23.43 12.90
C ASN A 66 -30.10 23.81 11.77
N TYR A 67 -30.38 22.82 10.93
CA TYR A 67 -31.36 22.85 9.87
C TYR A 67 -32.70 22.28 10.36
N LEU A 68 -33.77 22.79 9.74
CA LEU A 68 -35.14 22.24 9.60
C LEU A 68 -36.20 22.67 10.63
N SER A 69 -37.11 23.53 10.17
CA SER A 69 -38.51 23.13 9.92
C SER A 69 -39.26 24.30 9.24
N GLY A 70 -39.93 24.02 8.11
CA GLY A 70 -40.79 25.01 7.45
C GLY A 70 -42.16 25.15 8.10
N THR A 71 -42.87 26.23 7.76
CA THR A 71 -44.33 26.32 7.52
C THR A 71 -44.77 27.79 7.52
N GLY A 72 -45.46 28.24 6.46
CA GLY A 72 -46.46 29.33 6.46
C GLY A 72 -45.99 30.72 6.91
N THR A 73 -46.60 31.86 6.61
CA THR A 73 -47.82 32.24 5.91
C THR A 73 -47.69 33.76 5.76
N TYR A 74 -48.21 34.30 4.65
CA TYR A 74 -48.42 35.73 4.46
C TYR A 74 -49.35 36.29 5.55
N ASP A 75 -49.10 37.50 6.03
CA ASP A 75 -50.22 38.41 6.31
C ASP A 75 -49.83 39.90 6.16
N TYR A 76 -50.71 40.61 5.45
CA TYR A 76 -50.65 42.04 5.16
C TYR A 76 -51.43 42.80 6.25
N ARG A 77 -50.91 43.92 6.74
CA ARG A 77 -51.79 45.02 7.19
C ARG A 77 -51.29 46.38 6.73
N LEU A 78 -52.14 46.96 5.87
CA LEU A 78 -52.26 48.37 5.56
C LEU A 78 -52.40 49.21 6.84
N ILE A 79 -51.98 50.48 6.80
CA ILE A 79 -52.89 51.63 6.84
C ILE A 79 -52.20 52.88 6.28
N ASP A 80 -53.04 53.57 5.51
CA ASP A 80 -52.95 54.79 4.74
C ASP A 80 -52.53 56.05 5.52
N GLY A 81 -52.04 57.07 4.80
CA GLY A 81 -51.75 58.38 5.39
C GLY A 81 -51.14 59.38 4.40
N GLN A 82 -52.01 60.15 3.75
CA GLN A 82 -51.77 61.10 2.67
C GLN A 82 -50.83 62.29 2.96
N MET A 83 -50.41 62.90 1.84
CA MET A 83 -49.81 64.23 1.63
C MET A 83 -48.31 64.30 1.94
N ASP A 84 -47.43 64.79 1.06
CA ASP A 84 -47.59 65.94 0.18
C ASP A 84 -46.75 65.82 -1.10
N ARG A 85 -47.31 66.31 -2.19
CA ARG A 85 -46.83 66.19 -3.56
C ARG A 85 -46.02 67.44 -3.90
N ARG A 86 -44.87 67.66 -3.26
CA ARG A 86 -43.99 68.82 -3.52
C ARG A 86 -42.54 68.58 -3.07
N GLN A 87 -41.88 67.58 -3.64
CA GLN A 87 -40.41 67.48 -3.71
C GLN A 87 -40.02 66.33 -4.65
N ARG A 88 -40.47 66.44 -5.90
CA ARG A 88 -40.16 65.47 -6.97
C ARG A 88 -39.28 66.19 -7.97
N GLU A 89 -38.00 66.37 -7.63
CA GLU A 89 -36.91 66.56 -8.62
C GLU A 89 -35.48 66.58 -8.05
N GLU A 90 -35.24 66.67 -6.72
CA GLU A 90 -33.85 66.72 -6.20
C GLU A 90 -33.34 65.47 -5.46
N HIS A 91 -34.16 64.42 -5.28
CA HIS A 91 -33.75 63.21 -4.54
C HIS A 91 -33.27 62.03 -5.42
N HIS A 92 -33.22 62.18 -6.75
CA HIS A 92 -32.84 61.07 -7.64
C HIS A 92 -31.33 60.89 -7.87
N ASP A 93 -30.49 61.90 -7.57
CA ASP A 93 -29.04 61.79 -7.78
C ASP A 93 -28.27 61.30 -6.55
N HIS A 94 -28.76 61.57 -5.33
CA HIS A 94 -28.07 61.13 -4.11
C HIS A 94 -28.31 59.65 -3.75
N SER A 95 -29.43 59.05 -4.17
CA SER A 95 -29.71 57.61 -3.96
C SER A 95 -28.92 56.72 -4.93
N ASN A 96 -28.73 57.17 -6.17
CA ASN A 96 -27.90 56.46 -7.15
C ASN A 96 -26.41 56.48 -6.80
N PHE A 97 -25.91 57.59 -6.22
CA PHE A 97 -24.51 57.68 -5.78
C PHE A 97 -24.21 56.81 -4.55
N SER A 98 -25.15 56.73 -3.60
CA SER A 98 -25.02 55.86 -2.42
C SER A 98 -25.12 54.38 -2.78
N ASN A 99 -26.06 54.00 -3.65
CA ASN A 99 -26.21 52.62 -4.10
C ASN A 99 -25.02 52.15 -4.96
N THR A 100 -24.46 53.01 -5.83
CA THR A 100 -23.25 52.67 -6.60
C THR A 100 -22.00 52.59 -5.72
N MET A 101 -21.88 53.42 -4.67
CA MET A 101 -20.82 53.27 -3.67
C MET A 101 -20.95 51.95 -2.89
N ILE A 102 -22.15 51.61 -2.41
CA ILE A 102 -22.38 50.38 -1.64
C ILE A 102 -22.11 49.15 -2.51
N VAL A 103 -22.58 49.15 -3.76
CA VAL A 103 -22.30 48.07 -4.71
C VAL A 103 -20.80 47.99 -5.01
N GLY A 104 -20.11 49.14 -5.17
CA GLY A 104 -18.66 49.18 -5.37
C GLY A 104 -17.85 48.65 -4.17
N VAL A 105 -18.27 48.96 -2.95
CA VAL A 105 -17.65 48.46 -1.71
C VAL A 105 -17.91 46.95 -1.54
N CYS A 106 -19.12 46.48 -1.82
CA CYS A 106 -19.46 45.06 -1.79
C CYS A 106 -18.70 44.26 -2.84
N ILE A 107 -18.56 44.78 -4.07
CA ILE A 107 -17.75 44.17 -5.13
C ILE A 107 -16.26 44.18 -4.75
N GLY A 108 -15.75 45.29 -4.20
CA GLY A 108 -14.37 45.42 -3.74
C GLY A 108 -14.03 44.47 -2.59
N ALA A 109 -14.91 44.36 -1.59
CA ALA A 109 -14.79 43.41 -0.49
C ALA A 109 -14.90 41.96 -0.98
N GLY A 110 -15.81 41.68 -1.91
CA GLY A 110 -15.95 40.38 -2.56
C GLY A 110 -14.69 39.98 -3.33
N LEU A 111 -14.12 40.89 -4.13
CA LEU A 111 -12.87 40.67 -4.86
C LEU A 111 -11.68 40.50 -3.91
N LEU A 112 -11.61 41.26 -2.82
CA LEU A 112 -10.58 41.08 -1.79
C LEU A 112 -10.69 39.73 -1.09
N LEU A 113 -11.90 39.29 -0.75
CA LEU A 113 -12.14 37.96 -0.17
C LEU A 113 -11.78 36.84 -1.14
N VAL A 114 -12.17 36.96 -2.42
CA VAL A 114 -11.80 35.99 -3.45
C VAL A 114 -10.28 35.96 -3.64
N THR A 115 -9.62 37.12 -3.68
CA THR A 115 -8.17 37.20 -3.82
C THR A 115 -7.45 36.66 -2.59
N ALA A 116 -7.95 36.90 -1.38
CA ALA A 116 -7.45 36.33 -0.13
C ALA A 116 -7.62 34.81 -0.07
N CYS A 117 -8.78 34.29 -0.52
CA CYS A 117 -9.03 32.85 -0.62
C CYS A 117 -8.13 32.19 -1.67
N LEU A 118 -7.93 32.81 -2.84
CA LEU A 118 -7.06 32.30 -3.90
C LEU A 118 -5.58 32.36 -3.50
N THR A 119 -5.14 33.43 -2.83
CA THR A 119 -3.76 33.54 -2.32
C THR A 119 -3.51 32.60 -1.15
N ARG A 120 -4.46 32.43 -0.22
CA ARG A 120 -4.41 31.40 0.82
C ARG A 120 -4.34 30.00 0.21
N LYS A 121 -5.18 29.70 -0.79
CA LYS A 121 -5.13 28.43 -1.53
C LYS A 121 -3.78 28.21 -2.19
N ALA A 122 -3.25 29.22 -2.91
CA ALA A 122 -1.96 29.14 -3.57
C ALA A 122 -0.79 29.02 -2.58
N CYS A 123 -0.84 29.68 -1.42
CA CYS A 123 0.19 29.62 -0.39
C CYS A 123 0.18 28.26 0.33
N VAL A 124 -1.00 27.75 0.66
CA VAL A 124 -1.18 26.38 1.18
C VAL A 124 -0.66 25.37 0.15
N GLU A 125 -1.10 25.45 -1.11
CA GLU A 125 -0.61 24.58 -2.19
C GLU A 125 0.91 24.66 -2.38
N TRP A 126 1.52 25.85 -2.23
CA TRP A 126 2.96 26.05 -2.37
C TRP A 126 3.76 25.47 -1.19
N CYS A 127 3.41 25.82 0.06
CA CYS A 127 4.02 25.25 1.26
C CYS A 127 3.90 23.73 1.24
N MET A 128 2.71 23.22 0.92
CA MET A 128 2.45 21.79 0.77
C MET A 128 3.17 21.14 -0.40
N SER A 129 3.37 21.83 -1.51
CA SER A 129 4.20 21.31 -2.60
C SER A 129 5.67 21.16 -2.16
N SER A 130 6.11 21.96 -1.17
CA SER A 130 7.45 21.83 -0.58
C SER A 130 7.55 20.67 0.41
N THR A 131 6.51 20.43 1.22
CA THR A 131 6.38 19.27 2.14
C THR A 131 6.17 17.96 1.34
N ARG A 132 5.29 17.96 0.33
CA ARG A 132 5.15 16.82 -0.62
C ARG A 132 6.44 16.50 -1.38
N ARG A 133 7.37 17.46 -1.53
CA ARG A 133 8.72 17.21 -2.08
C ARG A 133 9.67 16.57 -1.07
N THR A 134 9.43 16.64 0.23
CA THR A 134 10.29 16.01 1.24
C THR A 134 10.16 14.49 1.21
N ARG A 135 8.94 13.93 1.06
CA ARG A 135 8.76 12.48 0.79
C ARG A 135 9.45 12.03 -0.50
N HIS A 136 9.48 12.90 -1.51
CA HIS A 136 10.23 12.70 -2.75
C HIS A 136 11.76 12.78 -2.53
N ARG A 137 12.23 13.53 -1.52
CA ARG A 137 13.65 13.67 -1.15
C ARG A 137 14.25 12.41 -0.50
N ALA A 138 13.49 11.63 0.29
CA ALA A 138 13.96 10.31 0.79
C ALA A 138 14.41 9.36 -0.33
N PHE A 139 13.83 9.49 -1.53
CA PHE A 139 14.27 8.78 -2.72
C PHE A 139 15.43 9.46 -3.46
N ILE A 140 15.48 10.80 -3.47
CA ILE A 140 16.49 11.58 -4.22
C ILE A 140 17.89 11.44 -3.61
N GLU A 141 18.00 11.15 -2.31
CA GLU A 141 19.29 10.93 -1.63
C GLU A 141 19.76 9.46 -1.64
N ARG A 142 19.16 8.59 -2.47
CA ARG A 142 19.75 7.27 -2.74
C ARG A 142 20.96 7.44 -3.66
N SER A 143 22.14 7.04 -3.17
CA SER A 143 23.27 6.72 -4.07
C SER A 143 22.82 5.63 -5.05
N ASN A 144 23.22 5.74 -6.32
CA ASN A 144 22.99 4.69 -7.33
C ASN A 144 23.88 3.44 -7.10
N ASP A 145 24.57 3.37 -5.96
CA ASP A 145 25.62 2.39 -5.67
C ASP A 145 25.07 1.06 -5.12
N GLY A 146 23.87 0.64 -5.56
CA GLY A 146 23.27 -0.63 -5.17
C GLY A 146 24.00 -1.85 -5.76
N TRP A 147 23.82 -3.02 -5.15
CA TRP A 147 24.35 -4.28 -5.69
C TRP A 147 23.24 -5.16 -6.27
N ARG A 148 23.50 -5.77 -7.43
CA ARG A 148 22.57 -6.67 -8.10
C ARG A 148 22.72 -8.08 -7.57
N CYS A 149 21.62 -8.66 -7.09
CA CYS A 149 21.61 -10.05 -6.64
C CYS A 149 21.74 -11.01 -7.82
N GLU A 150 22.73 -11.90 -7.79
CA GLU A 150 22.92 -12.91 -8.84
C GLU A 150 21.85 -14.00 -8.85
N ALA A 151 21.19 -14.22 -7.70
CA ALA A 151 20.18 -15.26 -7.56
C ALA A 151 18.82 -14.88 -8.17
N CYS A 152 18.39 -13.60 -8.06
CA CYS A 152 17.07 -13.14 -8.52
C CYS A 152 17.07 -11.83 -9.33
N TYR A 153 18.24 -11.27 -9.60
CA TYR A 153 18.45 -10.01 -10.34
C TYR A 153 17.74 -8.78 -9.76
N HIS A 154 17.41 -8.79 -8.47
CA HIS A 154 16.99 -7.57 -7.78
C HIS A 154 18.19 -6.69 -7.44
N THR A 155 18.03 -5.37 -7.58
CA THR A 155 19.03 -4.39 -7.19
C THR A 155 18.76 -3.96 -5.75
N ASN A 156 19.62 -4.37 -4.83
CA ASN A 156 19.57 -4.05 -3.41
C ASN A 156 20.37 -2.78 -3.11
N GLU A 157 20.18 -2.20 -1.94
CA GLU A 157 21.00 -1.06 -1.50
C GLU A 157 22.43 -1.50 -1.15
N SER A 158 23.41 -0.60 -1.34
CA SER A 158 24.83 -0.83 -1.00
C SER A 158 25.04 -1.39 0.41
N LEU A 159 24.26 -0.87 1.36
CA LEU A 159 24.39 -1.16 2.79
C LEU A 159 23.71 -2.47 3.19
N GLN A 160 22.84 -3.03 2.34
CA GLN A 160 22.16 -4.29 2.63
C GLN A 160 23.12 -5.47 2.48
N THR A 161 23.22 -6.30 3.50
CA THR A 161 24.10 -7.48 3.52
C THR A 161 23.47 -8.72 2.88
N SER A 162 22.16 -8.70 2.69
CA SER A 162 21.37 -9.77 2.07
C SER A 162 20.29 -9.21 1.15
N CYS A 163 19.87 -10.02 0.17
CA CYS A 163 18.88 -9.60 -0.80
C CYS A 163 17.47 -9.60 -0.19
N VAL A 164 16.76 -8.47 -0.29
CA VAL A 164 15.40 -8.31 0.28
C VAL A 164 14.42 -9.37 -0.23
N PHE A 165 14.49 -9.73 -1.51
CA PHE A 165 13.56 -10.70 -2.10
C PHE A 165 13.90 -12.16 -1.80
N CYS A 166 15.18 -12.54 -1.88
CA CYS A 166 15.58 -13.95 -1.86
C CYS A 166 16.46 -14.37 -0.67
N GLY A 167 16.89 -13.42 0.17
CA GLY A 167 17.75 -13.68 1.32
C GLY A 167 19.22 -13.97 1.00
N SER A 168 19.63 -14.00 -0.27
CA SER A 168 21.02 -14.28 -0.65
C SER A 168 21.98 -13.23 -0.09
N THR A 169 23.05 -13.65 0.59
CA THR A 169 24.04 -12.74 1.18
C THR A 169 25.13 -12.33 0.19
N VAL A 170 25.70 -11.13 0.39
CA VAL A 170 26.78 -10.61 -0.47
C VAL A 170 28.04 -11.50 -0.41
N LYS A 171 28.33 -12.15 0.73
CA LYS A 171 29.49 -13.05 0.88
C LYS A 171 29.33 -14.36 0.10
N ALA A 172 28.12 -14.91 0.02
CA ALA A 172 27.84 -16.12 -0.77
C ALA A 172 28.13 -15.92 -2.27
N ILE A 173 28.01 -14.69 -2.77
CA ILE A 173 28.24 -14.33 -4.18
C ILE A 173 29.74 -14.42 -4.55
N LYS A 174 30.67 -14.15 -3.63
CA LYS A 174 32.12 -14.25 -3.88
C LYS A 174 32.67 -15.69 -3.84
N VAL A 175 31.98 -16.61 -3.16
CA VAL A 175 32.40 -18.02 -3.06
C VAL A 175 32.06 -18.79 -4.34
N THR A 176 30.93 -18.49 -4.98
CA THR A 176 30.52 -19.12 -6.25
C THR A 176 31.37 -18.69 -7.45
N SER A 177 31.95 -17.48 -7.42
CA SER A 177 32.84 -17.00 -8.48
C SER A 177 34.26 -17.60 -8.38
N SER A 178 34.74 -17.89 -7.16
CA SER A 178 36.04 -18.53 -6.92
C SER A 178 36.03 -20.03 -7.21
N GLN A 179 34.95 -20.76 -6.89
CA GLN A 179 34.82 -22.18 -7.28
C GLN A 179 34.64 -22.40 -8.80
N ARG A 180 34.17 -21.40 -9.54
CA ARG A 180 34.04 -21.49 -11.02
C ARG A 180 35.35 -21.28 -11.76
N GLN A 181 36.37 -20.68 -11.14
CA GLN A 181 37.69 -20.52 -11.75
C GLN A 181 38.63 -21.71 -11.48
N SER A 182 38.33 -22.59 -10.51
CA SER A 182 39.18 -23.74 -10.18
C SER A 182 38.79 -25.06 -10.85
N ASN A 183 37.63 -25.15 -11.52
CA ASN A 183 37.19 -26.38 -12.19
C ASN A 183 37.63 -26.46 -13.66
N SER A 184 38.85 -26.01 -13.96
CA SER A 184 39.54 -26.29 -15.22
C SER A 184 40.95 -26.82 -14.98
N THR A 185 41.10 -27.80 -14.09
CA THR A 185 42.31 -28.63 -14.02
C THR A 185 41.99 -29.97 -13.36
N SER A 186 42.51 -31.02 -13.98
CA SER A 186 42.39 -32.44 -13.69
C SER A 186 42.31 -32.83 -12.21
N ALA A 187 41.43 -33.79 -11.93
CA ALA A 187 41.31 -34.52 -10.67
C ALA A 187 42.64 -35.06 -10.12
N PRO A 188 42.70 -35.27 -8.80
CA PRO A 188 43.28 -36.49 -8.29
C PRO A 188 42.27 -37.29 -7.45
N VAL A 189 42.38 -38.60 -7.61
CA VAL A 189 41.75 -39.64 -6.80
C VAL A 189 42.39 -39.61 -5.40
N ALA A 190 41.58 -39.62 -4.34
CA ALA A 190 42.02 -40.04 -3.02
C ALA A 190 40.87 -40.72 -2.25
N THR A 191 41.15 -41.95 -1.87
CA THR A 191 40.36 -42.92 -1.11
C THR A 191 40.60 -42.78 0.39
N SER A 192 39.56 -42.91 1.22
CA SER A 192 39.62 -43.48 2.58
C SER A 192 38.18 -43.74 3.06
N GLN A 193 37.71 -45.00 3.03
CA GLN A 193 37.59 -45.90 4.20
C GLN A 193 36.76 -45.28 5.34
N SER A 194 35.46 -45.61 5.46
CA SER A 194 34.90 -46.79 6.15
C SER A 194 35.18 -46.83 7.65
N GLU A 195 34.16 -46.49 8.45
CA GLU A 195 33.82 -47.25 9.66
C GLU A 195 32.29 -47.29 9.80
N ALA A 196 31.77 -48.48 10.07
CA ALA A 196 30.36 -48.84 10.07
C ALA A 196 29.95 -49.43 11.43
N SER A 197 28.63 -49.47 11.65
CA SER A 197 27.83 -50.26 12.63
C SER A 197 27.19 -49.37 13.72
N ALA A 198 25.87 -49.41 13.98
CA ALA A 198 25.00 -50.58 14.04
C ALA A 198 23.50 -50.34 13.66
N ARG A 199 22.98 -51.31 12.88
CA ARG A 199 21.68 -52.02 12.86
C ARG A 199 20.32 -51.32 13.15
N SER A 200 19.53 -51.24 12.07
CA SER A 200 18.20 -51.87 11.82
C SER A 200 17.03 -51.64 12.80
N VAL A 201 16.04 -50.85 12.34
CA VAL A 201 14.59 -51.15 12.42
C VAL A 201 13.86 -50.59 11.18
N SER A 202 13.22 -51.48 10.43
CA SER A 202 12.00 -51.38 9.60
C SER A 202 11.55 -50.05 8.96
N GLY A 203 11.64 -49.99 7.62
CA GLY A 203 10.43 -49.98 6.79
C GLY A 203 9.55 -48.72 6.69
N TYR A 204 10.13 -47.55 6.41
CA TYR A 204 9.43 -46.47 5.69
C TYR A 204 10.43 -45.84 4.72
N LEU A 205 10.15 -45.92 3.41
CA LEU A 205 10.87 -45.10 2.43
C LEU A 205 10.58 -43.64 2.77
N PRO A 206 11.58 -42.79 3.09
CA PRO A 206 11.33 -41.39 3.30
C PRO A 206 10.79 -40.80 2.00
N MET A 207 9.59 -40.23 2.08
CA MET A 207 9.00 -39.38 1.03
C MET A 207 10.12 -38.52 0.43
N THR A 208 10.36 -38.68 -0.87
CA THR A 208 11.31 -37.83 -1.60
C THR A 208 10.97 -36.37 -1.32
N SER A 209 11.97 -35.58 -0.93
CA SER A 209 11.84 -34.15 -0.61
C SER A 209 10.92 -33.44 -1.62
N PRO A 210 9.97 -32.58 -1.19
CA PRO A 210 9.03 -31.81 -2.04
C PRO A 210 9.69 -30.99 -3.18
N ARG A 211 11.02 -30.90 -3.16
CA ARG A 211 11.93 -30.18 -4.05
C ARG A 211 12.12 -30.83 -5.43
N SER A 212 11.90 -32.15 -5.58
CA SER A 212 12.14 -32.85 -6.85
C SER A 212 11.14 -32.44 -7.94
N ALA A 213 9.89 -32.17 -7.57
CA ALA A 213 8.80 -31.79 -8.46
C ALA A 213 8.96 -30.38 -9.09
N TRP A 214 9.50 -29.42 -8.33
CA TRP A 214 9.79 -28.06 -8.83
C TRP A 214 10.95 -28.01 -9.82
N ALA A 215 11.84 -29.00 -9.77
CA ALA A 215 13.09 -29.03 -10.53
C ALA A 215 13.01 -29.78 -11.86
N GLN A 216 11.85 -30.34 -12.24
CA GLN A 216 11.71 -31.10 -13.49
C GLN A 216 11.48 -30.16 -14.69
N GLY A 217 12.58 -29.59 -15.16
CA GLY A 217 12.70 -28.92 -16.45
C GLY A 217 14.17 -28.87 -16.89
N PRO A 218 14.49 -28.56 -18.16
CA PRO A 218 15.87 -28.42 -18.64
C PRO A 218 16.69 -27.34 -17.91
N GLU A 219 16.07 -26.58 -17.00
CA GLU A 219 16.65 -25.56 -16.11
C GLU A 219 17.26 -26.16 -14.81
N ALA A 220 17.21 -27.49 -14.62
CA ALA A 220 17.58 -28.21 -13.39
C ALA A 220 19.02 -28.00 -12.88
N LEU A 221 20.00 -27.77 -13.76
CA LEU A 221 21.42 -27.72 -13.37
C LEU A 221 21.82 -26.48 -12.53
N LEU A 222 21.05 -25.39 -12.58
CA LEU A 222 21.25 -24.17 -11.76
C LEU A 222 20.20 -24.02 -10.64
N SER A 223 19.26 -24.94 -10.57
CA SER A 223 18.09 -24.91 -9.68
C SER A 223 18.24 -25.83 -8.47
N ARG A 224 19.09 -26.87 -8.52
CA ARG A 224 19.28 -27.84 -7.42
C ARG A 224 19.80 -27.22 -6.11
N ASP A 225 20.59 -26.15 -6.20
CA ASP A 225 21.18 -25.49 -5.02
C ASP A 225 20.37 -24.27 -4.53
N ALA A 226 19.29 -23.89 -5.24
CA ALA A 226 18.53 -22.69 -4.91
C ALA A 226 17.50 -22.94 -3.81
N THR A 227 17.38 -22.03 -2.85
CA THR A 227 16.33 -22.10 -1.81
C THR A 227 14.95 -21.80 -2.41
N ASP A 228 13.87 -22.25 -1.77
CA ASP A 228 12.51 -22.03 -2.30
C ASP A 228 12.21 -20.53 -2.41
N ARG A 229 12.68 -19.74 -1.43
CA ARG A 229 12.61 -18.27 -1.48
C ARG A 229 13.35 -17.68 -2.68
N GLN A 230 14.49 -18.25 -3.09
CA GLN A 230 15.19 -17.84 -4.31
C GLN A 230 14.42 -18.22 -5.57
N LEU A 231 13.84 -19.42 -5.64
CA LEU A 231 13.04 -19.87 -6.79
C LEU A 231 11.83 -18.97 -7.00
N VAL A 232 11.07 -18.71 -5.94
CA VAL A 232 9.92 -17.78 -5.96
C VAL A 232 10.35 -16.38 -6.37
N ALA A 233 11.52 -15.90 -5.95
CA ALA A 233 12.04 -14.61 -6.38
C ALA A 233 12.48 -14.57 -7.86
N ARG A 234 12.90 -15.71 -8.44
CA ARG A 234 13.20 -15.82 -9.87
C ARG A 234 11.95 -15.77 -10.74
N GLU A 235 10.85 -16.36 -10.27
CA GLU A 235 9.58 -16.40 -11.01
C GLU A 235 9.01 -15.02 -11.37
N ARG A 236 9.39 -13.97 -10.62
CA ARG A 236 8.99 -12.58 -10.91
C ARG A 236 9.35 -12.12 -12.33
N HIS A 237 10.28 -12.82 -12.98
CA HIS A 237 10.71 -12.49 -14.32
C HIS A 237 10.17 -13.39 -15.43
N GLN A 238 9.44 -14.45 -15.10
CA GLN A 238 9.06 -15.45 -16.11
C GLN A 238 7.93 -14.96 -17.03
N TRP A 239 6.94 -14.25 -16.49
CA TRP A 239 5.80 -13.78 -17.27
C TRP A 239 5.83 -12.29 -17.47
N LYS A 240 5.90 -11.85 -18.73
CA LYS A 240 5.94 -10.42 -19.09
C LYS A 240 4.73 -10.03 -19.94
N ARG A 241 4.25 -8.81 -19.72
CA ARG A 241 3.24 -8.20 -20.59
C ARG A 241 3.91 -7.69 -21.85
N CYS A 242 3.60 -8.31 -22.99
CA CYS A 242 4.12 -7.92 -24.28
C CYS A 242 3.14 -6.99 -24.99
N VAL A 243 3.56 -5.75 -25.22
CA VAL A 243 2.73 -4.71 -25.82
C VAL A 243 3.03 -4.61 -27.32
N GLY A 244 2.00 -4.88 -28.13
CA GLY A 244 1.98 -4.67 -29.56
C GLY A 244 1.34 -3.33 -29.94
N LYS A 245 1.03 -3.14 -31.23
CA LYS A 245 0.37 -1.91 -31.71
C LYS A 245 -1.07 -1.74 -31.17
N HIS A 246 -1.82 -2.83 -31.10
CA HIS A 246 -3.25 -2.83 -30.73
C HIS A 246 -3.64 -3.96 -29.78
N TYR A 247 -2.65 -4.62 -29.17
CA TYR A 247 -2.89 -5.75 -28.29
C TYR A 247 -1.86 -5.79 -27.16
N VAL A 248 -2.27 -6.43 -26.07
CA VAL A 248 -1.38 -6.84 -24.98
C VAL A 248 -1.57 -8.34 -24.82
N ARG A 249 -0.45 -9.07 -24.77
CA ARG A 249 -0.44 -10.52 -24.51
C ARG A 249 0.59 -10.88 -23.47
N TRP A 250 0.45 -12.05 -22.87
CA TRP A 250 1.50 -12.61 -22.02
C TRP A 250 2.55 -13.34 -22.84
N VAL A 251 3.81 -13.22 -22.41
CA VAL A 251 4.94 -13.96 -22.97
C VAL A 251 5.74 -14.55 -21.82
N TYR A 252 6.02 -15.85 -21.92
CA TYR A 252 6.95 -16.55 -21.06
C TYR A 252 8.40 -16.30 -21.51
N ILE A 253 9.25 -15.86 -20.58
CA ILE A 253 10.68 -15.65 -20.76
C ILE A 253 11.42 -16.51 -19.73
N PRO A 254 12.18 -17.54 -20.15
CA PRO A 254 13.00 -18.32 -19.23
C PRO A 254 13.98 -17.43 -18.44
N PHE A 255 14.21 -17.73 -17.17
CA PHE A 255 15.02 -16.88 -16.29
C PHE A 255 16.47 -16.75 -16.81
N GLU A 256 17.03 -17.78 -17.44
CA GLU A 256 18.37 -17.82 -18.03
C GLU A 256 18.53 -16.84 -19.19
N SER A 257 17.43 -16.57 -19.92
CA SER A 257 17.43 -15.62 -21.04
C SER A 257 17.71 -14.18 -20.59
N LEU A 258 17.42 -13.88 -19.32
CA LEU A 258 17.61 -12.55 -18.74
C LEU A 258 19.09 -12.19 -18.57
N ARG A 259 19.99 -13.16 -18.42
CA ARG A 259 21.45 -12.88 -18.37
C ARG A 259 21.96 -12.23 -19.64
N LYS A 260 21.38 -12.60 -20.78
CA LYS A 260 21.86 -12.19 -22.10
C LYS A 260 21.20 -10.91 -22.60
N ASN A 261 20.10 -10.48 -21.96
CA ASN A 261 19.32 -9.35 -22.44
C ASN A 261 18.63 -8.58 -21.30
N GLU A 262 19.21 -7.44 -20.93
CA GLU A 262 18.69 -6.58 -19.86
C GLU A 262 17.31 -5.99 -20.17
N THR A 263 16.97 -5.79 -21.45
CA THR A 263 15.66 -5.25 -21.85
C THR A 263 14.49 -6.16 -21.46
N LEU A 264 14.75 -7.45 -21.25
CA LEU A 264 13.74 -8.43 -20.85
C LEU A 264 13.49 -8.47 -19.34
N HIS A 265 14.25 -7.73 -18.53
CA HIS A 265 14.03 -7.65 -17.08
C HIS A 265 12.75 -6.86 -16.74
N SER A 266 12.32 -5.97 -17.64
CA SER A 266 11.11 -5.17 -17.50
C SER A 266 9.87 -6.03 -17.30
N THR A 267 8.92 -5.59 -16.46
CA THR A 267 7.60 -6.22 -16.28
C THR A 267 6.73 -6.08 -17.53
N ILE A 268 6.98 -5.03 -18.33
CA ILE A 268 6.29 -4.73 -19.58
C ILE A 268 7.31 -4.60 -20.72
N VAL A 269 7.19 -5.44 -21.74
CA VAL A 269 8.12 -5.54 -22.87
C VAL A 269 7.43 -5.18 -24.18
N ARG A 270 8.19 -4.76 -25.19
CA ARG A 270 7.64 -4.50 -26.53
C ARG A 270 7.75 -5.75 -27.38
N THR A 271 6.79 -5.95 -28.28
CA THR A 271 6.80 -7.08 -29.23
C THR A 271 8.13 -7.19 -29.99
N ARG A 272 8.69 -6.08 -30.45
CA ARG A 272 9.98 -6.06 -31.17
C ARG A 272 11.15 -6.61 -30.33
N ASP A 273 11.16 -6.34 -29.03
CA ASP A 273 12.25 -6.74 -28.13
C ASP A 273 12.18 -8.26 -27.90
N VAL A 274 10.96 -8.80 -27.79
CA VAL A 274 10.68 -10.24 -27.72
C VAL A 274 11.02 -10.94 -29.04
N GLU A 275 10.62 -10.40 -30.18
CA GLU A 275 10.91 -10.98 -31.50
C GLU A 275 12.41 -11.08 -31.79
N VAL A 276 13.18 -10.03 -31.43
CA VAL A 276 14.65 -10.05 -31.54
C VAL A 276 15.26 -11.16 -30.69
N TRP A 277 14.75 -11.37 -29.47
CA TRP A 277 15.18 -12.46 -28.61
C TRP A 277 14.81 -13.84 -29.20
N GLN A 278 13.57 -14.02 -29.66
CA GLN A 278 13.08 -15.27 -30.25
C GLN A 278 13.88 -15.67 -31.50
N LYS A 279 14.20 -14.71 -32.38
CA LYS A 279 15.05 -14.95 -33.56
C LYS A 279 16.44 -15.47 -33.19
N ARG A 280 16.99 -15.03 -32.05
CA ARG A 280 18.30 -15.47 -31.56
C ARG A 280 18.25 -16.81 -30.82
N HIS A 281 17.07 -17.24 -30.36
CA HIS A 281 16.88 -18.46 -29.56
C HIS A 281 15.65 -19.28 -30.03
N PRO A 282 15.63 -19.76 -31.28
CA PRO A 282 14.46 -20.42 -31.86
C PRO A 282 14.03 -21.69 -31.12
N GLN A 283 14.96 -22.42 -30.48
CA GLN A 283 14.63 -23.64 -29.71
C GLN A 283 13.91 -23.36 -28.38
N GLN A 284 14.14 -22.20 -27.74
CA GLN A 284 13.47 -21.82 -26.49
C GLN A 284 12.12 -21.10 -26.73
N ALA A 285 11.92 -20.62 -27.97
CA ALA A 285 10.73 -19.92 -28.44
C ALA A 285 9.61 -20.84 -28.97
N ARG A 286 9.74 -22.18 -28.85
CA ARG A 286 8.69 -23.12 -29.27
C ARG A 286 7.37 -22.76 -28.60
N LYS A 287 6.40 -22.30 -29.41
CA LYS A 287 4.99 -22.26 -29.02
C LYS A 287 4.55 -23.70 -28.74
N PRO A 288 3.86 -24.00 -27.64
CA PRO A 288 3.16 -25.28 -27.54
C PRO A 288 2.22 -25.38 -28.75
N SER A 289 2.40 -26.42 -29.55
CA SER A 289 1.51 -26.76 -30.66
C SER A 289 0.21 -27.26 -30.07
N GLY A 290 -0.75 -26.37 -29.86
CA GLY A 290 -2.06 -26.71 -29.34
C GLY A 290 -3.11 -25.70 -29.80
N THR A 291 -4.28 -26.22 -30.19
CA THR A 291 -5.51 -25.47 -30.49
C THR A 291 -5.89 -24.61 -29.27
N PRO A 292 -6.47 -23.39 -29.44
CA PRO A 292 -6.86 -22.56 -28.31
C PRO A 292 -7.90 -23.28 -27.45
N LEU A 293 -7.54 -23.61 -26.21
CA LEU A 293 -8.46 -24.16 -25.21
C LEU A 293 -9.02 -23.01 -24.36
N SER A 294 -10.35 -22.90 -24.33
CA SER A 294 -11.10 -22.15 -23.32
C SER A 294 -11.27 -23.02 -22.08
N PHE A 295 -11.37 -22.45 -20.88
CA PHE A 295 -11.70 -23.24 -19.69
C PHE A 295 -13.08 -23.90 -19.77
N ASP A 296 -13.98 -23.35 -20.57
CA ASP A 296 -15.29 -23.93 -20.80
C ASP A 296 -15.20 -25.17 -21.71
N SER A 297 -14.07 -25.39 -22.39
CA SER A 297 -13.79 -26.56 -23.25
C SER A 297 -13.36 -27.81 -22.47
N PHE A 298 -13.25 -27.75 -21.14
CA PHE A 298 -12.89 -28.91 -20.31
C PHE A 298 -14.04 -29.94 -20.19
N ALA A 299 -15.19 -29.70 -20.83
CA ALA A 299 -16.38 -30.54 -20.75
C ALA A 299 -16.34 -31.76 -21.67
N ASP A 300 -15.55 -31.77 -22.74
CA ASP A 300 -15.61 -32.86 -23.73
C ASP A 300 -14.36 -33.74 -23.73
N SER A 301 -14.59 -35.01 -23.37
CA SER A 301 -13.67 -36.13 -23.42
C SER A 301 -13.19 -36.41 -24.86
N SER A 302 -11.92 -36.09 -25.16
CA SER A 302 -10.98 -36.85 -26.05
C SER A 302 -9.78 -36.04 -26.62
N GLY A 303 -9.17 -35.13 -25.83
CA GLY A 303 -7.85 -34.48 -26.07
C GLY A 303 -7.92 -32.93 -26.11
N PRO A 304 -6.83 -32.13 -25.92
CA PRO A 304 -5.47 -32.34 -25.43
C PRO A 304 -5.31 -31.90 -23.96
N GLN A 305 -5.42 -32.85 -23.02
CA GLN A 305 -5.40 -32.60 -21.56
C GLN A 305 -3.99 -32.44 -20.96
N VAL A 306 -2.92 -32.73 -21.72
CA VAL A 306 -1.52 -32.79 -21.24
C VAL A 306 -0.88 -31.40 -21.11
N SER A 307 -1.41 -30.37 -21.79
CA SER A 307 -0.75 -29.05 -21.88
C SER A 307 -0.88 -28.19 -20.62
N CYS A 308 -1.88 -28.43 -19.76
CA CYS A 308 -2.16 -27.65 -18.54
C CYS A 308 -1.22 -27.92 -17.36
N LEU A 309 -0.53 -29.05 -17.37
CA LEU A 309 0.38 -29.48 -16.31
C LEU A 309 1.86 -29.27 -16.68
N SER A 310 2.12 -28.71 -17.87
CA SER A 310 3.48 -28.29 -18.23
C SER A 310 4.00 -27.27 -17.21
N PRO A 311 5.29 -27.29 -16.84
CA PRO A 311 5.89 -26.25 -15.99
C PRO A 311 5.71 -24.82 -16.54
N ARG A 312 5.44 -24.69 -17.84
CA ARG A 312 5.17 -23.42 -18.54
C ARG A 312 3.69 -23.08 -18.65
N ALA A 313 2.78 -23.96 -18.24
CA ALA A 313 1.36 -23.67 -18.22
C ALA A 313 1.05 -22.68 -17.10
N ALA A 314 0.46 -21.56 -17.46
CA ALA A 314 -0.01 -20.56 -16.52
C ALA A 314 -1.36 -20.02 -16.95
N PHE A 315 -2.17 -19.64 -15.98
CA PHE A 315 -3.54 -19.21 -16.18
C PHE A 315 -3.72 -17.78 -15.70
N VAL A 316 -4.59 -17.06 -16.38
CA VAL A 316 -4.95 -15.67 -16.07
C VAL A 316 -6.45 -15.50 -16.13
N ARG A 317 -6.93 -14.47 -15.45
CA ARG A 317 -8.32 -14.05 -15.53
C ARG A 317 -8.60 -13.50 -16.92
N ASP A 318 -9.62 -14.02 -17.59
CA ASP A 318 -10.13 -13.43 -18.82
C ASP A 318 -11.08 -12.29 -18.46
N GLU A 319 -10.63 -11.05 -18.63
CA GLU A 319 -11.44 -9.84 -18.44
C GLU A 319 -12.01 -9.29 -19.75
N SER A 320 -11.79 -9.99 -20.88
CA SER A 320 -12.25 -9.53 -22.19
C SER A 320 -13.77 -9.68 -22.37
N GLN A 321 -14.40 -10.62 -21.65
CA GLN A 321 -15.83 -10.89 -21.71
C GLN A 321 -16.61 -10.05 -20.69
N THR A 322 -16.77 -8.76 -20.96
CA THR A 322 -17.49 -7.82 -20.06
C THR A 322 -19.00 -8.05 -19.96
N LYS A 323 -19.57 -8.99 -20.73
CA LYS A 323 -21.03 -9.23 -20.82
C LYS A 323 -21.54 -10.42 -20.01
N SER A 324 -20.65 -11.29 -19.52
CA SER A 324 -20.99 -12.38 -18.61
C SER A 324 -20.58 -12.00 -17.20
N SER A 325 -21.46 -12.17 -16.22
CA SER A 325 -21.13 -12.04 -14.80
C SER A 325 -20.18 -13.14 -14.30
N ALA A 326 -19.90 -14.15 -15.13
CA ALA A 326 -18.94 -15.21 -14.83
C ALA A 326 -17.51 -14.77 -15.18
N VAL A 327 -16.62 -14.84 -14.20
CA VAL A 327 -15.18 -14.72 -14.39
C VAL A 327 -14.66 -16.03 -14.99
N HIS A 328 -14.14 -15.98 -16.22
CA HIS A 328 -13.49 -17.11 -16.87
C HIS A 328 -11.98 -17.03 -16.72
N TRP A 329 -11.31 -18.18 -16.72
CA TRP A 329 -9.85 -18.28 -16.70
C TRP A 329 -9.37 -18.85 -18.02
N CYS A 330 -8.15 -18.57 -18.44
CA CYS A 330 -7.62 -19.17 -19.66
C CYS A 330 -6.10 -19.19 -19.63
N PHE A 331 -5.52 -19.98 -20.54
CA PHE A 331 -4.08 -20.02 -20.70
C PHE A 331 -3.53 -18.63 -21.01
N ALA A 332 -2.50 -18.22 -20.28
CA ALA A 332 -1.88 -16.91 -20.44
C ALA A 332 -1.43 -16.63 -21.88
N GLU A 333 -0.94 -17.65 -22.59
CA GLU A 333 -0.51 -17.54 -23.99
C GLU A 333 -1.64 -17.26 -24.98
N ASN A 334 -2.88 -17.64 -24.62
CA ASN A 334 -4.07 -17.47 -25.45
C ASN A 334 -4.73 -16.10 -25.24
N VAL A 335 -4.38 -15.40 -24.16
CA VAL A 335 -4.94 -14.08 -23.88
C VAL A 335 -4.30 -13.03 -24.75
N SER A 336 -5.12 -12.48 -25.64
CA SER A 336 -4.85 -11.25 -26.36
C SER A 336 -5.92 -10.24 -26.01
N MET A 337 -5.60 -9.31 -25.10
CA MET A 337 -6.54 -8.26 -24.75
C MET A 337 -6.51 -7.17 -25.83
N SER A 338 -7.67 -6.88 -26.43
CA SER A 338 -7.87 -5.64 -27.18
C SER A 338 -7.97 -4.50 -26.16
N SER A 339 -6.85 -3.88 -25.82
CA SER A 339 -6.82 -2.88 -24.74
C SER A 339 -5.88 -1.71 -25.05
N ARG A 340 -6.23 -0.56 -24.45
CA ARG A 340 -5.63 0.77 -24.59
C ARG A 340 -4.12 0.72 -24.44
N PRO A 341 -3.36 1.51 -25.22
CA PRO A 341 -1.89 1.45 -25.18
C PRO A 341 -1.39 1.83 -23.77
N TYR A 342 -0.53 0.99 -23.20
CA TYR A 342 0.32 1.40 -22.08
C TYR A 342 1.00 2.72 -22.46
N SER A 343 0.88 3.72 -21.59
CA SER A 343 1.49 5.01 -21.86
C SER A 343 3.01 4.85 -22.01
N ARG A 344 3.64 5.70 -22.84
CA ARG A 344 5.10 5.69 -23.00
C ARG A 344 5.84 5.87 -21.67
N SER A 345 5.26 6.62 -20.74
CA SER A 345 5.79 6.77 -19.39
C SER A 345 5.78 5.47 -18.61
N MET A 346 4.69 4.70 -18.62
CA MET A 346 4.63 3.40 -17.95
C MET A 346 5.62 2.40 -18.55
N MET A 347 5.73 2.34 -19.88
CA MET A 347 6.71 1.49 -20.56
C MET A 347 8.15 1.81 -20.13
N ARG A 348 8.45 3.10 -19.91
CA ARG A 348 9.75 3.54 -19.39
C ARG A 348 9.93 3.19 -17.92
N VAL A 349 8.90 3.34 -17.10
CA VAL A 349 8.96 3.05 -15.67
C VAL A 349 9.15 1.56 -15.42
N ALA A 350 8.52 0.70 -16.21
CA ALA A 350 8.63 -0.75 -16.09
C ALA A 350 10.07 -1.28 -16.22
N THR A 351 10.98 -0.53 -16.87
CA THR A 351 12.41 -0.89 -17.02
C THR A 351 13.28 -0.40 -15.87
N LEU A 352 12.75 0.44 -14.97
CA LEU A 352 13.51 1.05 -13.89
C LEU A 352 13.70 0.06 -12.73
N THR A 353 14.59 0.40 -11.80
CA THR A 353 14.72 -0.31 -10.53
C THR A 353 13.46 -0.15 -9.68
N PHE A 354 13.26 -1.06 -8.72
CA PHE A 354 12.11 -0.97 -7.81
C PHE A 354 12.01 0.39 -7.11
N ALA A 355 13.13 0.93 -6.64
CA ALA A 355 13.19 2.24 -5.99
C ALA A 355 12.61 3.35 -6.87
N GLU A 356 13.06 3.41 -8.13
CA GLU A 356 12.59 4.43 -9.07
C GLU A 356 11.11 4.21 -9.47
N LYS A 357 10.66 2.95 -9.57
CA LYS A 357 9.24 2.64 -9.78
C LYS A 357 8.37 3.11 -8.62
N ALA A 358 8.80 2.85 -7.38
CA ALA A 358 8.10 3.29 -6.17
C ALA A 358 8.01 4.82 -6.13
N GLN A 359 9.12 5.52 -6.40
CA GLN A 359 9.14 6.99 -6.50
C GLN A 359 8.18 7.52 -7.56
N TRP A 360 8.13 6.88 -8.74
CA TRP A 360 7.18 7.24 -9.79
C TRP A 360 5.73 7.04 -9.31
N PHE A 361 5.45 5.92 -8.64
CA PHE A 361 4.10 5.61 -8.17
C PHE A 361 3.64 6.55 -7.06
N TYR A 362 4.51 6.95 -6.13
CA TYR A 362 4.21 8.01 -5.16
C TYR A 362 3.95 9.35 -5.85
N GLY A 363 4.70 9.67 -6.91
CA GLY A 363 4.41 10.84 -7.73
C GLY A 363 3.05 10.75 -8.46
N TYR A 364 2.59 9.55 -8.80
CA TYR A 364 1.26 9.30 -9.33
C TYR A 364 0.18 9.43 -8.25
N SER A 365 0.38 8.82 -7.07
CA SER A 365 -0.59 8.88 -5.96
C SER A 365 -0.82 10.33 -5.51
N LEU A 366 0.24 11.13 -5.39
CA LEU A 366 0.15 12.55 -5.04
C LEU A 366 -0.65 13.40 -6.03
N LYS A 367 -0.69 13.01 -7.31
CA LYS A 367 -1.51 13.68 -8.35
C LYS A 367 -2.96 13.24 -8.31
N LEU A 368 -3.20 12.01 -7.88
CA LEU A 368 -4.54 11.47 -7.69
C LEU A 368 -5.17 12.02 -6.40
N SER A 369 -4.35 12.25 -5.37
CA SER A 369 -4.79 12.83 -4.10
C SER A 369 -5.20 14.28 -4.24
N HIS A 370 -6.37 14.61 -3.70
CA HIS A 370 -6.88 15.98 -3.63
C HIS A 370 -5.99 16.88 -2.75
N SER A 371 -6.13 18.20 -2.92
CA SER A 371 -5.41 19.17 -2.08
C SER A 371 -5.94 19.09 -0.65
N LEU A 372 -5.13 19.41 0.38
CA LEU A 372 -5.68 19.55 1.74
C LEU A 372 -6.71 20.68 1.84
N VAL A 373 -6.68 21.61 0.88
CA VAL A 373 -7.70 22.66 0.73
C VAL A 373 -9.08 22.05 0.44
N ASP A 374 -9.13 20.87 -0.19
CA ASP A 374 -10.38 20.16 -0.49
C ASP A 374 -10.90 19.33 0.71
N GLY A 375 -10.21 19.41 1.86
CA GLY A 375 -10.56 18.74 3.10
C GLY A 375 -9.98 17.33 3.24
N PHE A 376 -10.20 16.74 4.42
CA PHE A 376 -9.82 15.36 4.74
C PHE A 376 -11.00 14.41 4.51
N HIS A 377 -10.70 13.14 4.24
CA HIS A 377 -11.63 12.05 4.47
C HIS A 377 -11.48 11.64 5.93
N THR A 378 -12.31 12.22 6.80
CA THR A 378 -12.36 11.84 8.21
C THR A 378 -13.44 10.80 8.41
N ILE A 379 -13.09 9.68 9.05
CA ILE A 379 -14.06 8.72 9.58
C ILE A 379 -14.11 8.86 11.09
N ARG A 380 -15.31 8.70 11.67
CA ARG A 380 -15.53 8.68 13.11
C ARG A 380 -16.02 7.30 13.48
N VAL A 381 -15.27 6.60 14.33
CA VAL A 381 -15.56 5.19 14.64
C VAL A 381 -15.40 4.91 16.14
N GLU A 382 -16.17 3.97 16.66
CA GLU A 382 -15.98 3.41 18.00
C GLU A 382 -14.95 2.27 17.95
N ARG A 383 -14.07 2.15 18.96
CA ARG A 383 -13.05 1.08 19.01
C ARG A 383 -13.67 -0.31 18.93
N ASP A 384 -14.73 -0.53 19.69
CA ASP A 384 -15.40 -1.83 19.79
C ASP A 384 -16.09 -2.26 18.49
N LYS A 385 -16.35 -1.31 17.58
CA LYS A 385 -17.02 -1.55 16.29
C LYS A 385 -16.17 -1.13 15.10
N VAL A 386 -14.87 -1.01 15.29
CA VAL A 386 -13.93 -0.40 14.34
C VAL A 386 -14.04 -1.01 12.95
N LEU A 387 -14.12 -2.34 12.82
CA LEU A 387 -14.22 -2.99 11.52
C LEU A 387 -15.56 -2.69 10.85
N LYS A 388 -16.67 -2.93 11.57
CA LYS A 388 -18.03 -2.79 11.03
C LYS A 388 -18.30 -1.38 10.53
N GLU A 389 -18.03 -0.38 11.36
CA GLU A 389 -18.25 1.03 11.00
C GLU A 389 -17.31 1.48 9.88
N SER A 390 -16.06 1.01 9.87
CA SER A 390 -15.12 1.30 8.77
C SER A 390 -15.61 0.73 7.44
N VAL A 391 -16.16 -0.49 7.43
CA VAL A 391 -16.75 -1.11 6.24
C VAL A 391 -17.88 -0.23 5.72
N ASP A 392 -18.85 0.12 6.57
CA ASP A 392 -20.02 0.93 6.17
C ASP A 392 -19.60 2.29 5.60
N LEU A 393 -18.69 2.99 6.27
CA LEU A 393 -18.21 4.32 5.86
C LEU A 393 -17.43 4.29 4.55
N PHE A 394 -16.58 3.28 4.32
CA PHE A 394 -15.81 3.16 3.08
C PHE A 394 -16.67 2.71 1.90
N LEU A 395 -17.68 1.88 2.13
CA LEU A 395 -18.63 1.47 1.10
C LEU A 395 -19.48 2.65 0.63
N ALA A 396 -19.93 3.51 1.56
CA ALA A 396 -20.67 4.73 1.26
C ALA A 396 -19.80 5.85 0.64
N ALA A 397 -18.48 5.81 0.85
CA ALA A 397 -17.59 6.88 0.41
C ALA A 397 -17.44 6.95 -1.13
N PRO A 398 -17.74 8.11 -1.75
CA PRO A 398 -17.52 8.30 -3.17
C PRO A 398 -16.02 8.41 -3.49
N ARG A 399 -15.65 8.14 -4.74
CA ARG A 399 -14.25 8.14 -5.20
C ARG A 399 -13.48 9.42 -4.86
N ALA A 400 -14.11 10.59 -5.04
CA ALA A 400 -13.47 11.88 -4.73
C ALA A 400 -13.12 12.01 -3.24
N THR A 401 -13.95 11.47 -2.35
CA THR A 401 -13.68 11.44 -0.91
C THR A 401 -12.54 10.49 -0.59
N LEU A 402 -12.52 9.29 -1.19
CA LEU A 402 -11.44 8.32 -0.99
C LEU A 402 -10.06 8.85 -1.44
N HIS A 403 -10.02 9.83 -2.35
CA HIS A 403 -8.81 10.51 -2.81
C HIS A 403 -8.35 11.68 -1.93
N ARG A 404 -9.15 12.11 -0.94
CA ARG A 404 -8.71 13.09 0.06
C ARG A 404 -7.81 12.43 1.09
N ARG A 405 -6.94 13.21 1.75
CA ARG A 405 -6.08 12.70 2.83
C ARG A 405 -6.92 12.14 3.96
N PHE A 406 -6.52 10.97 4.46
CA PHE A 406 -7.31 10.22 5.42
C PHE A 406 -7.02 10.64 6.86
N ARG A 407 -8.08 10.66 7.68
CA ARG A 407 -8.01 10.87 9.13
C ARG A 407 -9.01 9.97 9.84
N VAL A 408 -8.67 9.58 11.06
CA VAL A 408 -9.54 8.78 11.92
C VAL A 408 -9.73 9.48 13.25
N ASP A 409 -10.98 9.63 13.67
CA ASP A 409 -11.33 10.09 15.02
C ASP A 409 -12.02 8.92 15.76
N PHE A 410 -11.49 8.52 16.91
CA PHE A 410 -12.19 7.59 17.79
C PHE A 410 -13.24 8.34 18.61
N VAL A 411 -14.49 7.88 18.55
CA VAL A 411 -15.61 8.52 19.25
C VAL A 411 -15.40 8.42 20.76
N ASN A 412 -15.67 9.51 21.49
CA ASN A 412 -15.49 9.65 22.94
C ASN A 412 -14.03 9.58 23.43
N GLU A 413 -13.04 9.74 22.54
CA GLU A 413 -11.63 9.78 22.91
C GLU A 413 -10.98 11.11 22.57
N VAL A 414 -10.01 11.52 23.40
CA VAL A 414 -9.35 12.82 23.27
C VAL A 414 -8.08 12.64 22.45
N GLY A 415 -8.16 12.87 21.14
CA GLY A 415 -6.97 12.81 20.29
C GLY A 415 -7.21 13.49 18.96
N VAL A 416 -6.20 14.22 18.48
CA VAL A 416 -6.18 14.71 17.10
C VAL A 416 -5.27 13.79 16.30
N ASP A 417 -5.78 13.26 15.19
CA ASP A 417 -5.02 12.36 14.34
C ASP A 417 -3.83 13.06 13.67
N GLY A 418 -2.68 12.90 14.31
CA GLY A 418 -1.36 13.18 13.78
C GLY A 418 -0.72 11.96 13.12
N GLY A 419 -1.48 11.06 12.51
CA GLY A 419 -0.97 9.86 11.83
C GLY A 419 -0.76 8.64 12.75
N GLY A 420 -0.59 8.85 14.06
CA GLY A 420 -0.52 7.76 15.05
C GLY A 420 -1.86 7.02 15.18
N ILE A 421 -2.95 7.77 15.34
CA ILE A 421 -4.32 7.25 15.43
C ILE A 421 -4.71 6.54 14.13
N LEU A 422 -4.35 7.10 12.98
CA LEU A 422 -4.55 6.44 11.69
C LEU A 422 -3.86 5.07 11.59
N ARG A 423 -2.58 4.96 12.00
CA ARG A 423 -1.84 3.69 11.95
C ARG A 423 -2.40 2.67 12.93
N GLU A 424 -2.89 3.13 14.07
CA GLU A 424 -3.61 2.32 15.04
C GLU A 424 -4.91 1.77 14.50
N TRP A 425 -5.74 2.62 13.94
CA TRP A 425 -6.97 2.20 13.27
C TRP A 425 -6.67 1.13 12.23
N LEU A 426 -5.62 1.31 11.43
CA LEU A 426 -5.22 0.32 10.45
C LEU A 426 -4.79 -1.00 11.10
N HIS A 427 -4.08 -0.95 12.23
CA HIS A 427 -3.74 -2.13 13.01
C HIS A 427 -4.98 -2.86 13.53
N LEU A 428 -5.95 -2.15 14.11
CA LEU A 428 -7.18 -2.74 14.64
C LEU A 428 -8.03 -3.37 13.53
N VAL A 429 -8.21 -2.65 12.42
CA VAL A 429 -8.92 -3.17 11.24
C VAL A 429 -8.24 -4.40 10.68
N CYS A 430 -6.91 -4.40 10.53
CA CYS A 430 -6.18 -5.59 10.07
C CYS A 430 -6.35 -6.76 11.05
N SER A 431 -6.25 -6.49 12.35
CA SER A 431 -6.38 -7.53 13.38
C SER A 431 -7.74 -8.22 13.29
N GLU A 432 -8.83 -7.47 13.13
CA GLU A 432 -10.17 -8.06 12.97
C GLU A 432 -10.37 -8.75 11.61
N LEU A 433 -9.87 -8.18 10.51
CA LEU A 433 -9.99 -8.77 9.17
C LEU A 433 -9.28 -10.13 9.08
N PHE A 434 -8.07 -10.23 9.63
CA PHE A 434 -7.17 -11.37 9.47
C PHE A 434 -7.17 -12.32 10.68
N ARG A 435 -8.02 -12.08 11.68
CA ARG A 435 -8.28 -13.02 12.78
C ARG A 435 -8.91 -14.31 12.25
N GLY A 436 -8.52 -15.45 12.83
CA GLY A 436 -9.00 -16.77 12.38
C GLY A 436 -10.53 -16.89 12.38
N ASP A 437 -11.20 -16.30 13.37
CA ASP A 437 -12.66 -16.39 13.52
C ASP A 437 -13.44 -15.51 12.55
N SER A 438 -12.79 -14.56 11.85
CA SER A 438 -13.46 -13.70 10.87
C SER A 438 -14.00 -14.51 9.68
N GLY A 439 -13.38 -15.66 9.39
CA GLY A 439 -13.73 -16.50 8.25
C GLY A 439 -13.42 -15.86 6.89
N LEU A 440 -12.69 -14.74 6.85
CA LEU A 440 -12.34 -14.01 5.63
C LEU A 440 -10.99 -14.44 5.06
N PHE A 441 -9.97 -14.55 5.91
CA PHE A 441 -8.61 -14.89 5.48
C PHE A 441 -8.01 -16.00 6.34
N ALA A 442 -7.12 -16.77 5.75
CA ALA A 442 -6.37 -17.83 6.41
C ALA A 442 -4.89 -17.72 6.03
N LEU A 443 -4.01 -18.06 6.97
CA LEU A 443 -2.57 -18.05 6.75
C LEU A 443 -2.16 -19.23 5.87
N THR A 444 -1.32 -19.01 4.86
CA THR A 444 -0.77 -20.08 4.05
C THR A 444 0.26 -20.90 4.84
N SER A 445 0.42 -22.18 4.47
CA SER A 445 1.35 -23.09 5.16
C SER A 445 2.77 -23.08 4.57
N SER A 446 3.02 -22.28 3.54
CA SER A 446 4.31 -22.31 2.83
C SER A 446 5.46 -21.68 3.60
N ALA A 447 6.55 -22.43 3.77
CA ALA A 447 7.79 -21.93 4.36
C ALA A 447 8.53 -20.93 3.45
N ALA A 448 8.29 -20.99 2.14
CA ALA A 448 8.93 -20.10 1.17
C ALA A 448 8.38 -18.66 1.22
N HIS A 449 7.09 -18.52 1.51
CA HIS A 449 6.40 -17.25 1.71
C HIS A 449 5.10 -17.46 2.50
N GLN A 450 5.12 -17.03 3.76
CA GLN A 450 3.93 -17.03 4.60
C GLN A 450 3.15 -15.73 4.41
N GLY A 451 1.85 -15.84 4.12
CA GLY A 451 0.96 -14.69 3.98
C GLY A 451 -0.50 -15.11 4.01
N TYR A 452 -1.41 -14.13 4.07
CA TYR A 452 -2.84 -14.38 4.12
C TYR A 452 -3.44 -14.63 2.74
N TRP A 453 -4.24 -15.68 2.64
CA TRP A 453 -5.06 -16.06 1.50
C TRP A 453 -6.55 -15.98 1.85
N ILE A 454 -7.41 -15.88 0.85
CA ILE A 454 -8.87 -15.87 1.04
C ILE A 454 -9.31 -17.20 1.64
N ASN A 455 -10.10 -17.14 2.72
CA ASN A 455 -10.56 -18.33 3.40
C ASN A 455 -11.69 -19.02 2.62
N ARG A 456 -11.47 -20.28 2.28
CA ARG A 456 -12.32 -21.17 1.48
C ARG A 456 -13.19 -22.14 2.29
N THR A 457 -13.09 -22.15 3.63
CA THR A 457 -13.76 -23.17 4.46
C THR A 457 -15.28 -23.08 4.46
N ALA A 458 -15.84 -21.91 4.12
CA ALA A 458 -17.28 -21.74 3.95
C ALA A 458 -17.66 -21.89 2.47
N THR A 459 -18.58 -22.80 2.17
CA THR A 459 -19.09 -23.06 0.82
C THR A 459 -19.85 -21.87 0.24
N GLU A 460 -20.52 -21.08 1.09
CA GLU A 460 -21.19 -19.84 0.70
C GLU A 460 -20.81 -18.71 1.66
N LYS A 461 -20.43 -17.57 1.09
CA LYS A 461 -20.18 -16.34 1.85
C LYS A 461 -21.47 -15.53 1.97
N THR A 462 -21.67 -14.92 3.12
CA THR A 462 -22.80 -14.01 3.35
C THR A 462 -22.64 -12.74 2.51
N ALA A 463 -23.74 -12.05 2.23
CA ALA A 463 -23.69 -10.77 1.53
C ALA A 463 -22.80 -9.74 2.26
N GLU A 464 -22.81 -9.76 3.60
CA GLU A 464 -21.95 -8.93 4.45
C GLU A 464 -20.47 -9.23 4.23
N GLN A 465 -20.06 -10.51 4.23
CA GLN A 465 -18.68 -10.91 3.96
C GLN A 465 -18.21 -10.46 2.56
N LEU A 466 -19.08 -10.56 1.56
CA LEU A 466 -18.78 -10.09 0.20
C LEU A 466 -18.56 -8.57 0.15
N GLN A 467 -19.33 -7.80 0.91
CA GLN A 467 -19.12 -6.35 1.07
C GLN A 467 -17.83 -6.04 1.82
N THR A 468 -17.46 -6.85 2.82
CA THR A 468 -16.15 -6.72 3.48
C THR A 468 -15.00 -6.93 2.50
N TYR A 469 -15.10 -7.84 1.52
CA TYR A 469 -14.08 -7.96 0.47
C TYR A 469 -14.00 -6.73 -0.44
N VAL A 470 -15.12 -6.07 -0.75
CA VAL A 470 -15.10 -4.76 -1.45
C VAL A 470 -14.38 -3.71 -0.61
N PHE A 471 -14.64 -3.69 0.70
CA PHE A 471 -13.92 -2.84 1.65
C PHE A 471 -12.41 -3.14 1.64
N VAL A 472 -11.98 -4.41 1.70
CA VAL A 472 -10.56 -4.79 1.61
C VAL A 472 -9.93 -4.22 0.34
N GLY A 473 -10.60 -4.33 -0.80
CA GLY A 473 -10.15 -3.71 -2.05
C GLY A 473 -9.94 -2.21 -1.94
N LYS A 474 -10.94 -1.48 -1.40
CA LYS A 474 -10.85 -0.03 -1.18
C LYS A 474 -9.73 0.32 -0.21
N LEU A 475 -9.58 -0.45 0.87
CA LEU A 475 -8.54 -0.29 1.88
C LEU A 475 -7.13 -0.43 1.26
N LEU A 476 -6.89 -1.47 0.45
CA LEU A 476 -5.62 -1.65 -0.26
C LEU A 476 -5.30 -0.45 -1.17
N GLY A 477 -6.29 0.01 -1.95
CA GLY A 477 -6.12 1.20 -2.78
C GLY A 477 -5.84 2.47 -1.97
N LYS A 478 -6.47 2.59 -0.80
CA LYS A 478 -6.31 3.72 0.11
C LYS A 478 -4.94 3.73 0.78
N ILE A 479 -4.47 2.58 1.26
CA ILE A 479 -3.13 2.39 1.83
C ILE A 479 -2.06 2.78 0.81
N LEU A 480 -2.19 2.31 -0.43
CA LEU A 480 -1.27 2.66 -1.53
C LEU A 480 -1.27 4.17 -1.85
N LEU A 481 -2.44 4.83 -1.79
CA LEU A 481 -2.55 6.28 -1.98
C LEU A 481 -1.86 7.06 -0.86
N GLU A 482 -2.10 6.67 0.39
CA GLU A 482 -1.55 7.34 1.57
C GLU A 482 -0.06 7.02 1.79
N GLY A 483 0.45 5.94 1.18
CA GLY A 483 1.78 5.40 1.45
C GLY A 483 1.87 4.85 2.88
N LEU A 484 0.81 4.18 3.34
CA LEU A 484 0.79 3.43 4.59
C LEU A 484 1.26 1.99 4.33
N LEU A 485 1.56 1.27 5.40
CA LEU A 485 1.88 -0.15 5.34
C LEU A 485 0.75 -0.97 5.96
N LEU A 486 0.39 -2.05 5.30
CA LEU A 486 -0.47 -3.10 5.83
C LEU A 486 0.31 -3.85 6.91
N ASN A 487 -0.28 -3.99 8.10
CA ASN A 487 0.37 -4.68 9.23
C ASN A 487 0.36 -6.22 9.10
N VAL A 488 0.00 -6.74 7.92
CA VAL A 488 0.06 -8.16 7.56
C VAL A 488 0.64 -8.30 6.14
N ARG A 489 1.07 -9.52 5.78
CA ARG A 489 1.46 -9.85 4.41
C ARG A 489 0.39 -10.67 3.71
N LEU A 490 0.17 -10.37 2.43
CA LEU A 490 -0.70 -11.16 1.56
C LEU A 490 0.09 -12.32 0.94
N SER A 491 -0.60 -13.40 0.58
CA SER A 491 0.03 -14.51 -0.12
C SER A 491 0.42 -14.10 -1.55
N ILE A 492 1.48 -14.70 -2.10
CA ILE A 492 1.93 -14.42 -3.47
C ILE A 492 0.84 -14.71 -4.51
N PRO A 493 0.06 -15.80 -4.43
CA PRO A 493 -1.06 -16.01 -5.33
C PRO A 493 -2.09 -14.87 -5.30
N LEU A 494 -2.37 -14.29 -4.12
CA LEU A 494 -3.27 -13.13 -4.00
C LEU A 494 -2.70 -11.90 -4.70
N LEU A 495 -1.41 -11.63 -4.51
CA LEU A 495 -0.72 -10.54 -5.19
C LEU A 495 -0.67 -10.73 -6.71
N LYS A 496 -0.46 -11.97 -7.18
CA LYS A 496 -0.50 -12.31 -8.62
C LYS A 496 -1.89 -12.06 -9.18
N HIS A 497 -2.96 -12.43 -8.47
CA HIS A 497 -4.35 -12.13 -8.87
C HIS A 497 -4.65 -10.63 -8.91
N ILE A 498 -4.24 -9.88 -7.88
CA ILE A 498 -4.40 -8.41 -7.84
C ILE A 498 -3.71 -7.75 -9.04
N LEU A 499 -2.51 -8.22 -9.38
CA LEU A 499 -1.78 -7.74 -10.54
C LEU A 499 -2.30 -8.33 -11.85
N GLY A 500 -3.16 -9.34 -11.87
CA GLY A 500 -3.53 -10.08 -13.07
C GLY A 500 -2.36 -10.81 -13.75
N VAL A 501 -1.32 -11.19 -13.00
CA VAL A 501 -0.15 -11.94 -13.47
C VAL A 501 -0.51 -13.43 -13.59
N PRO A 502 0.03 -14.17 -14.58
CA PRO A 502 -0.22 -15.59 -14.70
C PRO A 502 0.14 -16.40 -13.45
N VAL A 503 -0.79 -17.25 -13.03
CA VAL A 503 -0.69 -18.15 -11.88
C VAL A 503 -0.47 -19.58 -12.40
N LYS A 504 0.44 -20.32 -11.77
CA LYS A 504 0.95 -21.63 -12.21
C LYS A 504 0.61 -22.74 -11.22
N LEU A 505 0.79 -24.00 -11.62
CA LEU A 505 0.72 -25.15 -10.72
C LEU A 505 1.64 -24.98 -9.49
N SER A 506 2.86 -24.47 -9.70
CA SER A 506 3.82 -24.23 -8.61
C SER A 506 3.33 -23.22 -7.58
N ASP A 507 2.36 -22.36 -7.92
CA ASP A 507 1.76 -21.43 -6.96
C ASP A 507 0.88 -22.13 -5.92
N LEU A 508 0.44 -23.37 -6.18
CA LEU A 508 -0.29 -24.17 -5.21
C LEU A 508 0.57 -24.49 -3.98
N TYR A 509 1.88 -24.72 -4.17
CA TYR A 509 2.82 -24.92 -3.05
C TYR A 509 2.91 -23.69 -2.14
N LEU A 510 2.70 -22.48 -2.67
CA LEU A 510 2.68 -21.25 -1.87
C LEU A 510 1.39 -21.07 -1.07
N LEU A 511 0.33 -21.82 -1.42
CA LEU A 511 -0.90 -21.87 -0.65
C LEU A 511 -0.87 -23.01 0.37
N ASP A 512 -0.60 -24.23 -0.13
CA ASP A 512 -0.67 -25.47 0.61
C ASP A 512 0.38 -26.48 0.09
N GLU A 513 1.46 -26.64 0.86
CA GLU A 513 2.55 -27.54 0.52
C GLU A 513 2.11 -29.00 0.48
N THR A 514 1.17 -29.39 1.33
CA THR A 514 0.67 -30.76 1.44
C THR A 514 -0.16 -31.10 0.22
N VAL A 515 -1.12 -30.24 -0.14
CA VAL A 515 -1.96 -30.45 -1.34
C VAL A 515 -1.08 -30.47 -2.58
N HIS A 516 -0.13 -29.55 -2.72
CA HIS A 516 0.82 -29.57 -3.83
C HIS A 516 1.60 -30.89 -3.90
N SER A 517 2.14 -31.37 -2.77
CA SER A 517 2.90 -32.62 -2.71
C SER A 517 2.06 -33.83 -3.11
N SER A 518 0.81 -33.89 -2.63
CA SER A 518 -0.15 -34.94 -3.03
C SER A 518 -0.45 -34.91 -4.53
N MET A 519 -0.60 -33.71 -5.12
CA MET A 519 -0.83 -33.59 -6.56
C MET A 519 0.40 -34.06 -7.37
N MET A 520 1.60 -33.70 -6.93
CA MET A 520 2.83 -34.17 -7.57
C MET A 520 2.99 -35.69 -7.45
N TRP A 521 2.68 -36.26 -6.29
CA TRP A 521 2.68 -37.71 -6.08
C TRP A 521 1.72 -38.42 -7.05
N ILE A 522 0.49 -37.92 -7.20
CA ILE A 522 -0.50 -38.47 -8.13
C ILE A 522 0.03 -38.44 -9.58
N LEU A 523 0.75 -37.41 -9.99
CA LEU A 523 1.31 -37.34 -11.34
C LEU A 523 2.46 -38.34 -11.55
N GLU A 524 3.32 -38.50 -10.56
CA GLU A 524 4.56 -39.29 -10.63
C GLU A 524 4.35 -40.80 -10.41
N ASN A 525 3.24 -41.21 -9.78
CA ASN A 525 2.97 -42.60 -9.44
C ASN A 525 1.80 -43.16 -10.26
N ASP A 526 1.80 -44.48 -10.42
CA ASP A 526 0.70 -45.25 -11.02
C ASP A 526 -0.08 -45.99 -9.92
N ASP A 527 -1.15 -46.72 -10.28
CA ASP A 527 -2.10 -47.34 -9.35
C ASP A 527 -2.85 -46.32 -8.48
N THR A 528 -3.19 -45.17 -9.07
CA THR A 528 -3.92 -44.09 -8.39
C THR A 528 -5.35 -44.48 -7.97
N ALA A 529 -5.89 -45.57 -8.52
CA ALA A 529 -7.19 -46.13 -8.14
C ALA A 529 -7.22 -46.58 -6.67
N ALA A 530 -6.08 -47.02 -6.12
CA ALA A 530 -5.96 -47.43 -4.72
C ALA A 530 -6.26 -46.28 -3.74
N LEU A 531 -6.12 -45.00 -4.16
CA LEU A 531 -6.42 -43.84 -3.33
C LEU A 531 -7.92 -43.65 -3.07
N SER A 532 -8.80 -44.31 -3.84
CA SER A 532 -10.26 -44.22 -3.71
C SER A 532 -10.78 -42.77 -3.75
N LEU A 533 -10.11 -41.92 -4.55
CA LEU A 533 -10.49 -40.53 -4.77
C LEU A 533 -11.47 -40.42 -5.93
N ASN A 534 -12.31 -39.39 -5.92
CA ASN A 534 -13.16 -38.98 -7.02
C ASN A 534 -12.97 -37.48 -7.29
N PHE A 535 -13.66 -36.92 -8.30
CA PHE A 535 -13.52 -35.52 -8.68
C PHE A 535 -14.34 -34.58 -7.78
N THR A 536 -14.16 -34.69 -6.46
CA THR A 536 -14.79 -33.80 -5.49
C THR A 536 -13.79 -33.26 -4.47
N ILE A 537 -13.97 -32.01 -4.06
CA ILE A 537 -13.25 -31.40 -2.93
C ILE A 537 -14.26 -30.70 -2.04
N GLN A 538 -14.28 -31.06 -0.75
CA GLN A 538 -15.16 -30.41 0.25
C GLN A 538 -16.63 -30.33 -0.20
N GLY A 539 -17.13 -31.41 -0.84
CA GLY A 539 -18.50 -31.48 -1.36
C GLY A 539 -18.74 -30.74 -2.68
N THR A 540 -17.74 -30.05 -3.23
CA THR A 540 -17.82 -29.41 -4.55
C THR A 540 -17.34 -30.38 -5.63
N GLU A 541 -18.20 -30.67 -6.62
CA GLU A 541 -17.79 -31.43 -7.80
C GLU A 541 -16.92 -30.58 -8.73
N LEU A 542 -15.76 -31.11 -9.12
CA LEU A 542 -14.80 -30.40 -9.97
C LEU A 542 -15.11 -30.54 -11.48
N ILE A 543 -15.90 -31.55 -11.81
CA ILE A 543 -16.44 -31.85 -13.14
C ILE A 543 -17.91 -32.28 -12.97
N PRO A 544 -18.75 -32.24 -14.03
CA PRO A 544 -20.11 -32.76 -13.95
C PRO A 544 -20.14 -34.23 -13.53
N ASN A 545 -20.97 -34.57 -12.54
CA ASN A 545 -21.06 -35.89 -11.93
C ASN A 545 -19.71 -36.38 -11.36
N GLY A 546 -18.92 -35.44 -10.82
CA GLY A 546 -17.58 -35.72 -10.30
C GLY A 546 -17.55 -36.72 -9.14
N THR A 547 -18.66 -36.87 -8.42
CA THR A 547 -18.85 -37.91 -7.40
C THR A 547 -18.75 -39.33 -7.97
N ASP A 548 -19.26 -39.55 -9.18
CA ASP A 548 -19.33 -40.86 -9.84
C ASP A 548 -18.06 -41.18 -10.65
N VAL A 549 -17.18 -40.19 -10.87
CA VAL A 549 -15.93 -40.38 -11.61
C VAL A 549 -14.79 -40.66 -10.63
N SER A 550 -14.36 -41.92 -10.56
CA SER A 550 -13.21 -42.32 -9.75
C SER A 550 -11.88 -41.93 -10.41
N LEU A 551 -10.91 -41.53 -9.60
CA LEU A 551 -9.52 -41.30 -10.01
C LEU A 551 -8.88 -42.61 -10.45
N HIS A 552 -8.21 -42.60 -11.60
CA HIS A 552 -7.41 -43.70 -12.10
C HIS A 552 -6.30 -43.15 -13.02
N ASP A 553 -5.33 -43.99 -13.41
CA ASP A 553 -4.13 -43.51 -14.12
C ASP A 553 -4.44 -42.85 -15.47
N GLY A 554 -5.51 -43.29 -16.14
CA GLY A 554 -5.99 -42.65 -17.36
C GLY A 554 -6.57 -41.23 -17.20
N ASN A 555 -6.98 -40.81 -15.99
CA ASN A 555 -7.59 -39.49 -15.74
C ASN A 555 -6.82 -38.63 -14.72
N LYS A 556 -5.69 -39.12 -14.18
CA LYS A 556 -4.89 -38.41 -13.15
C LYS A 556 -4.49 -36.99 -13.52
N GLN A 557 -4.19 -36.75 -14.79
CA GLN A 557 -3.84 -35.41 -15.28
C GLN A 557 -5.03 -34.44 -15.20
N LEU A 558 -6.21 -34.89 -15.61
CA LEU A 558 -7.44 -34.10 -15.52
C LEU A 558 -7.77 -33.81 -14.06
N TYR A 559 -7.64 -34.82 -13.19
CA TYR A 559 -7.86 -34.66 -11.75
C TYR A 559 -6.98 -33.56 -11.17
N VAL A 560 -5.66 -33.66 -11.35
CA VAL A 560 -4.71 -32.67 -10.82
C VAL A 560 -4.99 -31.29 -11.38
N ALA A 561 -5.24 -31.17 -12.69
CA ALA A 561 -5.59 -29.89 -13.30
C ALA A 561 -6.84 -29.25 -12.67
N LYS A 562 -7.85 -30.06 -12.36
CA LYS A 562 -9.10 -29.63 -11.73
C LYS A 562 -8.97 -29.28 -10.25
N VAL A 563 -8.14 -30.00 -9.50
CA VAL A 563 -7.79 -29.63 -8.13
C VAL A 563 -7.11 -28.26 -8.11
N VAL A 564 -6.12 -28.06 -8.99
CA VAL A 564 -5.34 -26.82 -9.07
C VAL A 564 -6.22 -25.64 -9.49
N GLN A 565 -7.11 -25.87 -10.45
CA GLN A 565 -8.13 -24.90 -10.85
C GLN A 565 -8.97 -24.47 -9.62
N TYR A 566 -9.48 -25.44 -8.87
CA TYR A 566 -10.33 -25.16 -7.72
C TYR A 566 -9.62 -24.33 -6.64
N TYR A 567 -8.42 -24.75 -6.21
CA TYR A 567 -7.69 -24.09 -5.12
C TYR A 567 -7.20 -22.67 -5.49
N LEU A 568 -6.73 -22.46 -6.73
CA LEU A 568 -6.13 -21.17 -7.13
C LEU A 568 -7.15 -20.19 -7.71
N PHE A 569 -8.32 -20.67 -8.18
CA PHE A 569 -9.25 -19.86 -8.97
C PHE A 569 -10.70 -19.99 -8.52
N ASP A 570 -11.32 -21.17 -8.67
CA ASP A 570 -12.79 -21.28 -8.57
C ASP A 570 -13.29 -21.00 -7.16
N SER A 571 -12.57 -21.51 -6.14
CA SER A 571 -12.95 -21.39 -4.73
C SER A 571 -12.89 -19.96 -4.16
N VAL A 572 -12.30 -19.01 -4.90
CA VAL A 572 -12.11 -17.62 -4.44
C VAL A 572 -12.60 -16.59 -5.46
N ARG A 573 -13.26 -17.04 -6.53
CA ARG A 573 -13.57 -16.20 -7.69
C ARG A 573 -14.42 -14.98 -7.34
N VAL A 574 -15.38 -15.15 -6.45
CA VAL A 574 -16.36 -14.10 -6.09
C VAL A 574 -15.70 -13.06 -5.21
N GLU A 575 -14.98 -13.51 -4.19
CA GLU A 575 -14.22 -12.72 -3.24
C GLU A 575 -13.14 -11.91 -3.96
N MET A 576 -12.39 -12.55 -4.86
CA MET A 576 -11.39 -11.89 -5.67
C MET A 576 -12.00 -10.79 -6.57
N SER A 577 -13.17 -11.05 -7.15
CA SER A 577 -13.88 -10.03 -7.93
C SER A 577 -14.26 -8.83 -7.07
N LYS A 578 -14.71 -9.06 -5.83
CA LYS A 578 -15.08 -8.01 -4.87
C LYS A 578 -13.87 -7.18 -4.41
N ILE A 579 -12.73 -7.82 -4.11
CA ILE A 579 -11.47 -7.12 -3.83
C ILE A 579 -11.07 -6.23 -5.02
N MET A 580 -11.15 -6.74 -6.23
CA MET A 580 -10.76 -5.97 -7.42
C MET A 580 -11.73 -4.83 -7.74
N GLU A 581 -13.03 -5.02 -7.52
CA GLU A 581 -14.06 -3.97 -7.57
C GLU A 581 -13.69 -2.81 -6.62
N GLY A 582 -13.41 -3.13 -5.36
CA GLY A 582 -13.01 -2.15 -4.36
C GLY A 582 -11.72 -1.42 -4.73
N LEU A 583 -10.69 -2.16 -5.14
CA LEU A 583 -9.37 -1.60 -5.51
C LEU A 583 -9.48 -0.62 -6.67
N ARG A 584 -10.17 -1.03 -7.74
CA ARG A 584 -10.38 -0.23 -8.96
C ARG A 584 -11.19 1.04 -8.68
N SER A 585 -12.06 1.00 -7.65
CA SER A 585 -12.81 2.18 -7.21
C SER A 585 -11.92 3.29 -6.61
N VAL A 586 -10.70 2.95 -6.18
CA VAL A 586 -9.73 3.89 -5.60
C VAL A 586 -8.58 4.19 -6.57
N ILE A 587 -7.84 3.19 -7.03
CA ILE A 587 -6.70 3.38 -7.95
C ILE A 587 -6.88 2.57 -9.22
N SER A 588 -6.22 2.95 -10.31
CA SER A 588 -6.19 2.11 -11.51
C SER A 588 -5.21 0.96 -11.30
N ASP A 589 -5.69 -0.27 -11.39
CA ASP A 589 -4.89 -1.50 -11.40
C ASP A 589 -3.81 -1.50 -12.49
N THR A 590 -4.10 -0.89 -13.65
CA THR A 590 -3.14 -0.72 -14.75
C THR A 590 -1.85 -0.01 -14.29
N MET A 591 -1.95 0.95 -13.36
CA MET A 591 -0.78 1.64 -12.81
C MET A 591 0.10 0.74 -11.94
N LEU A 592 -0.46 -0.35 -11.40
CA LEU A 592 0.27 -1.35 -10.63
C LEU A 592 1.07 -2.31 -11.52
N HIS A 593 0.72 -2.45 -12.81
CA HIS A 593 1.37 -3.40 -13.72
C HIS A 593 2.87 -3.11 -13.99
N VAL A 594 3.39 -1.95 -13.57
CA VAL A 594 4.84 -1.67 -13.62
C VAL A 594 5.61 -2.48 -12.56
N PHE A 595 4.93 -2.90 -11.50
CA PHE A 595 5.48 -3.73 -10.43
C PHE A 595 5.28 -5.22 -10.72
N ASP A 596 6.22 -6.04 -10.25
CA ASP A 596 5.97 -7.48 -10.08
C ASP A 596 5.34 -7.78 -8.71
N PHE A 597 4.97 -9.04 -8.47
CA PHE A 597 4.26 -9.43 -7.26
C PHE A 597 5.09 -9.26 -5.97
N LYS A 598 6.43 -9.36 -6.01
CA LYS A 598 7.28 -9.09 -4.83
C LYS A 598 7.51 -7.59 -4.63
N GLU A 599 7.58 -6.83 -5.72
CA GLU A 599 7.62 -5.36 -5.65
C GLU A 599 6.31 -4.79 -5.07
N LEU A 600 5.15 -5.35 -5.44
CA LEU A 600 3.87 -4.97 -4.86
C LEU A 600 3.77 -5.35 -3.37
N ASP A 601 4.27 -6.54 -2.99
CA ASP A 601 4.36 -6.96 -1.57
C ASP A 601 5.12 -5.93 -0.73
N LEU A 602 6.30 -5.49 -1.22
CA LEU A 602 7.08 -4.46 -0.54
C LEU A 602 6.33 -3.12 -0.41
N LEU A 603 5.60 -2.69 -1.44
CA LEU A 603 4.82 -1.45 -1.38
C LEU A 603 3.67 -1.53 -0.37
N LEU A 604 3.06 -2.70 -0.22
CA LEU A 604 1.93 -2.90 0.68
C LEU A 604 2.37 -3.15 2.11
N SER A 605 3.36 -4.00 2.33
CA SER A 605 3.70 -4.53 3.67
C SER A 605 5.08 -4.11 4.17
N GLY A 606 5.87 -3.39 3.37
CA GLY A 606 7.20 -2.92 3.76
C GLY A 606 8.28 -3.99 3.68
N LEU A 607 9.43 -3.71 4.30
CA LEU A 607 10.57 -4.64 4.31
C LEU A 607 10.25 -5.91 5.11
N PRO A 608 10.70 -7.09 4.67
CA PRO A 608 10.36 -8.37 5.30
C PRO A 608 11.06 -8.59 6.65
N GLN A 609 12.10 -7.81 6.95
CA GLN A 609 12.93 -7.93 8.15
C GLN A 609 13.32 -6.53 8.63
N ILE A 610 13.34 -6.34 9.95
CA ILE A 610 13.82 -5.14 10.62
C ILE A 610 15.33 -5.27 10.82
N ASP A 611 16.09 -4.41 10.14
CA ASP A 611 17.53 -4.27 10.29
C ASP A 611 17.84 -3.24 11.40
N VAL A 612 18.36 -3.74 12.53
CA VAL A 612 18.68 -2.91 13.70
C VAL A 612 19.81 -1.93 13.39
N ASN A 613 20.74 -2.27 12.51
CA ASN A 613 21.80 -1.34 12.10
C ASN A 613 21.22 -0.20 11.27
N ASP A 614 20.25 -0.49 10.40
CA ASP A 614 19.54 0.54 9.66
C ASP A 614 18.73 1.45 10.57
N TRP A 615 18.07 0.87 11.57
CA TRP A 615 17.35 1.60 12.61
C TRP A 615 18.29 2.55 13.36
N ARG A 616 19.41 2.02 13.88
CA ARG A 616 20.40 2.79 14.64
C ARG A 616 20.96 3.96 13.85
N ARG A 617 21.32 3.75 12.58
CA ARG A 617 21.90 4.81 11.71
C ARG A 617 20.93 5.94 11.43
N HIS A 618 19.64 5.65 11.38
CA HIS A 618 18.60 6.63 11.05
C HIS A 618 17.77 7.01 12.28
N THR A 619 18.41 7.00 13.45
CA THR A 619 17.85 7.45 14.71
C THR A 619 18.44 8.78 15.14
N GLU A 620 17.57 9.75 15.46
CA GLU A 620 17.96 10.96 16.16
C GLU A 620 17.97 10.70 17.67
N THR A 621 19.07 11.01 18.35
CA THR A 621 19.15 10.90 19.82
C THR A 621 19.22 12.29 20.43
N ARG A 622 18.36 12.57 21.40
CA ARG A 622 18.32 13.82 22.15
C ARG A 622 18.76 13.57 23.57
N PHE A 623 19.97 14.02 23.88
CA PHE A 623 20.58 13.96 25.21
C PHE A 623 20.15 15.16 26.05
N TYR A 624 20.10 14.98 27.36
CA TYR A 624 19.86 16.06 28.30
C TYR A 624 21.18 16.74 28.70
N GLU A 625 22.16 15.96 29.18
CA GLU A 625 23.42 16.45 29.74
C GLU A 625 24.68 15.97 29.00
N HIS A 626 24.54 15.02 28.07
CA HIS A 626 25.64 14.28 27.43
C HIS A 626 26.53 13.56 28.46
N SER A 627 25.92 12.89 29.45
CA SER A 627 26.65 12.16 30.48
C SER A 627 27.13 10.79 29.98
N SER A 628 28.16 10.22 30.63
CA SER A 628 28.62 8.85 30.33
C SER A 628 27.54 7.79 30.52
N HIS A 629 26.61 8.03 31.45
CA HIS A 629 25.49 7.14 31.70
C HIS A 629 24.46 7.20 30.57
N GLU A 630 24.14 8.38 30.04
CA GLU A 630 23.26 8.53 28.88
C GLU A 630 23.81 7.82 27.63
N PHE A 631 25.11 7.94 27.36
CA PHE A 631 25.74 7.20 26.26
C PHE A 631 25.65 5.69 26.48
N SER A 632 25.91 5.22 27.70
CA SER A 632 25.77 3.80 28.07
C SER A 632 24.35 3.30 27.88
N LEU A 633 23.34 4.09 28.26
CA LEU A 633 21.93 3.77 28.12
C LEU A 633 21.52 3.57 26.66
N ILE A 634 22.03 4.42 25.76
CA ILE A 634 21.79 4.29 24.32
C ILE A 634 22.46 3.02 23.77
N ASP A 635 23.69 2.72 24.19
CA ASP A 635 24.35 1.47 23.79
C ASP A 635 23.58 0.24 24.30
N TRP A 636 23.12 0.25 25.55
CA TRP A 636 22.27 -0.80 26.11
C TRP A 636 20.99 -0.99 25.31
N PHE A 637 20.31 0.11 24.93
CA PHE A 637 19.09 0.05 24.13
C PHE A 637 19.33 -0.71 22.82
N TRP A 638 20.40 -0.40 22.09
CA TRP A 638 20.71 -1.07 20.83
C TRP A 638 21.14 -2.52 21.04
N GLU A 639 21.92 -2.83 22.07
CA GLU A 639 22.32 -4.20 22.41
C GLU A 639 21.09 -5.08 22.74
N ILE A 640 20.12 -4.55 23.49
CA ILE A 640 18.86 -5.24 23.79
C ILE A 640 18.05 -5.43 22.50
N LEU A 641 17.96 -4.42 21.66
CA LEU A 641 17.21 -4.52 20.41
C LEU A 641 17.82 -5.53 19.42
N GLU A 642 19.14 -5.68 19.44
CA GLU A 642 19.85 -6.74 18.72
C GLU A 642 19.54 -8.14 19.25
N SER A 643 19.30 -8.31 20.55
CA SER A 643 18.91 -9.60 21.14
C SER A 643 17.45 -9.97 20.86
N PHE A 644 16.58 -8.98 20.61
CA PHE A 644 15.17 -9.20 20.31
C PHE A 644 14.94 -9.98 19.01
N THR A 645 13.92 -10.84 19.02
CA THR A 645 13.40 -11.50 17.82
C THR A 645 12.75 -10.48 16.87
N GLN A 646 12.51 -10.88 15.62
CA GLN A 646 11.85 -10.00 14.64
C GLN A 646 10.44 -9.58 15.06
N ASP A 647 9.69 -10.45 15.74
CA ASP A 647 8.37 -10.12 16.28
C ASP A 647 8.47 -9.05 17.35
N GLN A 648 9.37 -9.23 18.34
CA GLN A 648 9.61 -8.27 19.41
C GLN A 648 10.08 -6.90 18.87
N ARG A 649 10.96 -6.89 17.85
CA ARG A 649 11.37 -5.65 17.16
C ARG A 649 10.18 -4.97 16.49
N GLY A 650 9.29 -5.74 15.86
CA GLY A 650 8.07 -5.23 15.23
C GLY A 650 7.10 -4.64 16.24
N ARG A 651 6.93 -5.28 17.41
CA ARG A 651 6.12 -4.77 18.52
C ARG A 651 6.66 -3.47 19.08
N LEU A 652 7.98 -3.37 19.33
CA LEU A 652 8.58 -2.11 19.78
C LEU A 652 8.43 -1.01 18.72
N LEU A 653 8.64 -1.34 17.44
CA LEU A 653 8.44 -0.38 16.34
C LEU A 653 6.99 0.10 16.29
N GLN A 654 6.03 -0.79 16.47
CA GLN A 654 4.61 -0.46 16.51
C GLN A 654 4.27 0.41 17.72
N TYR A 655 4.86 0.13 18.88
CA TYR A 655 4.69 0.95 20.08
C TYR A 655 5.13 2.39 19.84
N VAL A 656 6.24 2.60 19.13
CA VAL A 656 6.79 3.94 18.90
C VAL A 656 6.24 4.64 17.67
N THR A 657 5.79 3.91 16.65
CA THR A 657 5.40 4.51 15.35
C THR A 657 3.96 4.23 14.95
N GLY A 658 3.25 3.35 15.66
CA GLY A 658 1.93 2.85 15.29
C GLY A 658 1.93 1.79 14.18
N SER A 659 3.09 1.47 13.57
CA SER A 659 3.21 0.43 12.53
C SER A 659 4.31 -0.56 12.88
N SER A 660 4.08 -1.85 12.61
CA SER A 660 5.05 -2.92 12.82
C SER A 660 6.01 -3.10 11.64
N GLY A 661 5.76 -2.44 10.51
CA GLY A 661 6.53 -2.55 9.28
C GLY A 661 7.49 -1.38 9.05
N VAL A 662 8.62 -1.68 8.41
CA VAL A 662 9.57 -0.65 7.96
C VAL A 662 9.29 -0.32 6.50
N PRO A 663 9.18 0.98 6.12
CA PRO A 663 9.03 1.38 4.74
C PRO A 663 10.15 0.83 3.85
N VAL A 664 9.88 0.77 2.54
CA VAL A 664 10.84 0.21 1.56
C VAL A 664 12.12 1.03 1.40
N GLU A 665 12.11 2.25 1.93
CA GLU A 665 13.25 3.16 2.03
C GLU A 665 14.10 2.92 3.27
N GLY A 666 13.71 1.98 4.15
CA GLY A 666 14.33 1.76 5.46
C GLY A 666 13.86 2.79 6.49
N PHE A 667 14.60 2.90 7.59
CA PHE A 667 14.23 3.79 8.69
C PHE A 667 14.31 5.28 8.35
N ARG A 668 15.10 5.66 7.33
CA ARG A 668 15.08 7.02 6.77
C ARG A 668 13.77 7.38 6.06
N GLY A 669 12.96 6.39 5.73
CA GLY A 669 11.65 6.54 5.10
C GLY A 669 10.49 6.69 6.06
N LEU A 670 10.74 6.63 7.39
CA LEU A 670 9.68 6.79 8.37
C LEU A 670 8.97 8.13 8.20
N THR A 671 7.64 8.09 8.32
CA THR A 671 6.79 9.28 8.14
C THR A 671 5.99 9.61 9.39
N GLY A 672 5.85 10.90 9.69
CA GLY A 672 5.02 11.45 10.76
C GLY A 672 3.66 11.95 10.28
N MET A 673 3.10 12.92 11.01
CA MET A 673 1.70 13.37 10.92
C MET A 673 1.17 13.70 9.52
N ASP A 674 1.96 14.39 8.70
CA ASP A 674 1.50 14.86 7.39
C ASP A 674 2.06 14.04 6.23
N GLY A 675 2.61 12.85 6.51
CA GLY A 675 3.33 12.05 5.51
C GLY A 675 4.75 12.57 5.22
N GLU A 676 5.22 13.53 6.02
CA GLU A 676 6.58 14.03 6.00
C GLU A 676 7.54 13.03 6.61
N ILE A 677 8.77 13.01 6.08
CA ILE A 677 9.84 12.21 6.66
C ILE A 677 10.07 12.67 8.09
N ARG A 678 10.05 11.72 9.00
CA ARG A 678 10.34 11.91 10.40
C ARG A 678 11.05 10.69 10.93
N LEU A 679 12.33 10.87 11.22
CA LEU A 679 13.18 9.81 11.74
C LEU A 679 12.68 9.32 13.10
N PHE A 680 13.05 8.09 13.41
CA PHE A 680 12.90 7.58 14.77
C PHE A 680 13.73 8.44 15.71
N THR A 681 13.15 8.86 16.83
CA THR A 681 13.81 9.73 17.80
C THR A 681 13.83 9.07 19.17
N ILE A 682 14.99 8.96 19.79
CA ILE A 682 15.12 8.64 21.21
C ILE A 682 15.34 9.95 21.96
N GLN A 683 14.48 10.26 22.92
CA GLN A 683 14.64 11.41 23.80
C GLN A 683 14.89 10.91 25.21
N LEU A 684 16.05 11.25 25.77
CA LEU A 684 16.41 10.87 27.14
C LEU A 684 15.74 11.83 28.12
N GLY A 685 15.15 11.27 29.17
CA GLY A 685 14.48 11.99 30.25
C GLY A 685 15.41 12.32 31.41
N ASN A 686 14.84 12.92 32.47
CA ASN A 686 15.54 13.16 33.72
C ASN A 686 15.60 11.88 34.57
N ASP A 687 16.44 11.91 35.62
CA ASP A 687 16.72 10.78 36.49
C ASP A 687 15.45 10.17 37.10
N VAL A 688 15.36 8.83 37.08
CA VAL A 688 14.20 8.12 37.64
C VAL A 688 14.40 7.95 39.13
N SER A 689 13.51 8.50 39.94
CA SER A 689 13.44 8.16 41.37
C SER A 689 13.32 6.64 41.50
N THR A 690 14.28 6.00 42.19
CA THR A 690 14.44 4.55 42.40
C THR A 690 13.26 3.84 43.05
N MET A 691 12.14 4.53 43.30
CA MET A 691 11.00 4.01 44.04
C MET A 691 9.98 3.27 43.17
N TYR A 692 9.94 3.51 41.85
CA TYR A 692 9.01 2.85 40.91
C TYR A 692 9.64 2.64 39.52
N THR A 693 9.36 1.50 38.88
CA THR A 693 9.73 1.26 37.47
C THR A 693 8.88 2.17 36.57
N VAL A 694 9.47 3.22 36.02
CA VAL A 694 8.82 4.09 35.04
C VAL A 694 8.98 3.47 33.67
N LEU A 695 7.88 3.17 32.98
CA LEU A 695 7.91 2.67 31.61
C LEU A 695 8.30 3.78 30.62
N PRO A 696 8.94 3.44 29.49
CA PRO A 696 9.12 4.37 28.40
C PRO A 696 7.79 4.93 27.92
N HIS A 697 7.80 6.16 27.42
CA HIS A 697 6.62 6.79 26.81
C HIS A 697 6.84 6.97 25.30
N ALA A 698 5.82 6.73 24.48
CA ALA A 698 5.91 6.89 23.03
C ALA A 698 4.98 7.99 22.51
N SER A 699 5.48 8.82 21.61
CA SER A 699 4.70 9.76 20.81
C SER A 699 4.69 9.28 19.36
N THR A 700 3.67 8.49 18.99
CA THR A 700 3.58 7.82 17.68
C THR A 700 3.53 8.78 16.50
N CYS A 701 2.85 9.91 16.65
CA CYS A 701 2.81 10.98 15.65
C CYS A 701 4.20 11.60 15.35
N LEU A 702 5.14 11.46 16.29
CA LEU A 702 6.49 11.98 16.22
C LEU A 702 7.56 10.92 15.99
N ASN A 703 7.20 9.63 15.90
CA ASN A 703 8.13 8.49 15.92
C ASN A 703 9.15 8.60 17.07
N ARG A 704 8.71 9.06 18.25
CA ARG A 704 9.59 9.37 19.39
C ARG A 704 9.36 8.43 20.56
N LEU A 705 10.45 7.89 21.10
CA LEU A 705 10.51 7.14 22.34
C LEU A 705 11.21 7.99 23.41
N ASP A 706 10.46 8.36 24.44
CA ASP A 706 10.96 9.04 25.62
C ASP A 706 11.47 7.97 26.61
N LEU A 707 12.79 7.87 26.75
CA LEU A 707 13.47 6.89 27.61
C LEU A 707 13.88 7.52 28.95
N PRO A 708 13.38 7.01 30.08
CA PRO A 708 13.91 7.37 31.39
C PRO A 708 15.37 6.92 31.58
N LEU A 709 16.13 7.58 32.46
CA LEU A 709 17.50 7.18 32.81
C LEU A 709 17.49 5.94 33.70
N TYR A 710 17.48 4.76 33.10
CA TYR A 710 17.52 3.50 33.83
C TYR A 710 18.90 3.24 34.44
N PRO A 711 18.99 2.84 35.72
CA PRO A 711 20.28 2.71 36.41
C PRO A 711 21.12 1.54 35.89
N SER A 712 20.49 0.51 35.31
CA SER A 712 21.18 -0.64 34.73
C SER A 712 20.56 -1.11 33.42
N LYS A 713 21.35 -1.86 32.63
CA LYS A 713 20.89 -2.53 31.41
C LYS A 713 19.70 -3.48 31.69
N ALA A 714 19.73 -4.17 32.83
CA ALA A 714 18.68 -5.12 33.20
C ALA A 714 17.33 -4.42 33.43
N ASP A 715 17.33 -3.24 34.06
CA ASP A 715 16.11 -2.46 34.28
C ASP A 715 15.51 -1.94 32.97
N LEU A 716 16.37 -1.50 32.03
CA LEU A 716 15.95 -1.11 30.69
C LEU A 716 15.37 -2.33 29.93
N GLU A 717 16.04 -3.47 29.96
CA GLU A 717 15.60 -4.70 29.28
C GLU A 717 14.25 -5.18 29.82
N GLN A 718 14.08 -5.19 31.15
CA GLN A 718 12.82 -5.53 31.79
C GLN A 718 11.71 -4.55 31.36
N SER A 719 11.98 -3.24 31.36
CA SER A 719 10.99 -2.23 30.99
C SER A 719 10.59 -2.30 29.51
N LEU A 720 11.55 -2.52 28.60
CA LEU A 720 11.27 -2.72 27.18
C LEU A 720 10.49 -4.03 26.95
N SER A 721 10.80 -5.08 27.71
CA SER A 721 10.07 -6.36 27.65
C SER A 721 8.62 -6.21 28.10
N MET A 722 8.36 -5.43 29.14
CA MET A 722 6.98 -5.10 29.54
C MET A 722 6.25 -4.34 28.43
N VAL A 723 6.88 -3.34 27.82
CA VAL A 723 6.27 -2.53 26.75
C VAL A 723 5.84 -3.38 25.54
N ILE A 724 6.66 -4.35 25.12
CA ILE A 724 6.34 -5.22 23.98
C ILE A 724 5.27 -6.28 24.30
N GLU A 725 5.06 -6.61 25.58
CA GLU A 725 4.02 -7.52 26.03
C GLU A 725 2.65 -6.83 26.21
N MET A 726 2.63 -5.50 26.38
CA MET A 726 1.40 -4.73 26.45
C MET A 726 0.66 -4.69 25.12
N ASP A 727 -0.68 -4.71 25.16
CA ASP A 727 -1.50 -4.44 23.98
C ASP A 727 -1.29 -3.00 23.50
N ILE A 728 -0.83 -2.87 22.25
CA ILE A 728 -0.43 -1.60 21.65
C ILE A 728 -1.68 -0.92 21.05
N THR A 729 -2.61 -0.54 21.93
CA THR A 729 -3.82 0.21 21.60
C THR A 729 -4.03 1.34 22.61
N GLY A 730 -4.95 2.27 22.30
CA GLY A 730 -5.27 3.44 23.11
C GLY A 730 -4.37 4.65 22.87
N PHE A 731 -3.88 4.92 21.65
CA PHE A 731 -3.02 6.10 21.44
C PHE A 731 -3.74 7.45 21.60
N SER A 732 -5.06 7.47 21.60
CA SER A 732 -5.91 8.64 21.91
C SER A 732 -6.33 8.74 23.38
N SER A 733 -5.94 7.80 24.23
CA SER A 733 -6.31 7.80 25.66
C SER A 733 -5.11 7.93 26.61
N ARG A 734 -3.89 8.11 26.06
CA ARG A 734 -2.64 8.27 26.82
C ARG A 734 -2.25 9.72 27.04
#